data_AF-A0A6J1M376-F1
#
_entry.id   AF-A0A6J1M376-F1
#
_cell.length_a   1.000
_cell.length_b   1.000
_cell.length_c   1.000
_cell.angle_alpha   90.00
_cell.angle_beta   90.00
_cell.angle_gamma   90.00
#
_symmetry.space_group_name_H-M   'P 1'
#
loop_
_entity.id
_entity.type
_entity.pdbx_description
1 polymer ?
#
loop_
_entity_poly.entity_id
_entity_poly.type
_entity_poly.pdbx_seq_one_letter_code
_entity_poly.pdbx_strand_id
1 'polypeptide(L)'
;MQRGKISFGKIQLNVSKTPTKTAVESQDAVGFKKIDKQQMIRQIEDVAEDLESQHLRDLMGISSFGRKAAKVFDINEQIAKARTSAPPVQEQETNDDDEDIIGPLPPSADTETQKQQDEPGTNSKKNTNDKKHQADDEDDNDDDDDDSDEDDDNLIRRIPYTHEVQMQHGSRAVLALAGDPSGARLVSGSIDYDMCFWDFVGMDSSMRSFRQLQPCENHPIRGLQYSVTGDMILVISGNAQAKILDRDGFEKLECCKGDQYISDMTRTKGHVAQLTSGCWHPFNREQFLTAALDGTLRIWQGLRAKEQLQVIKTRAQGGLRTNASACNFNRDATLIAAGCVDGSIQTWDTRKMFVNTTHCVRAAHQKGSEITSIVFSYMGQQLATRSNDETMKLWDLRNFRQPLHTWSNLFSRYDTTDCCFSPDDRLLVTGESLPKEQKEANLYFYNTQSFEEVQRIPVASSHVIKTLWHPKLNQLFVSCGNGIIKCLYDEQRSIRGAKLCVVKTHRKRQQMEMVGVSQIITPHALPLFRQEKTRSSRKKMEKARMDPVKSKRPDLPITSGQGGRVASSGGTLSSYVIRNLGLSKRVDDDQDPREAILKYAKDAAENPYWIAPAYKQTQPQAIFSEKLPPTDAAPAAKKPKTDADET
;
A
#
# COMPACT_ATOMS: atom_id res chain seq x y z
N MET A 1 9.00 53.11 -34.40
CA MET A 1 9.39 52.57 -33.08
C MET A 1 10.69 51.78 -33.25
N GLN A 2 11.78 52.22 -32.62
CA GLN A 2 13.07 51.51 -32.66
C GLN A 2 13.02 50.29 -31.72
N ARG A 3 13.47 49.11 -32.18
CA ARG A 3 13.68 47.94 -31.31
C ARG A 3 15.15 47.85 -30.93
N GLY A 4 15.45 48.00 -29.63
CA GLY A 4 16.81 47.90 -29.11
C GLY A 4 17.37 46.47 -29.23
N LYS A 5 18.63 46.35 -29.62
CA LYS A 5 19.38 45.08 -29.56
C LYS A 5 19.83 44.82 -28.12
N ILE A 6 19.50 43.65 -27.58
CA ILE A 6 20.00 43.18 -26.29
C ILE A 6 21.34 42.46 -26.54
N SER A 7 22.42 42.91 -25.89
CA SER A 7 23.75 42.28 -25.98
C SER A 7 23.97 41.34 -24.79
N PHE A 8 24.28 40.08 -25.06
CA PHE A 8 24.75 39.14 -24.05
C PHE A 8 26.22 39.38 -23.72
N GLY A 9 26.54 39.49 -22.42
CA GLY A 9 27.91 39.62 -21.94
C GLY A 9 28.71 38.33 -22.13
N LYS A 10 29.97 38.46 -22.57
CA LYS A 10 30.89 37.31 -22.71
C LYS A 10 31.40 36.88 -21.33
N ILE A 11 31.12 35.64 -20.94
CA ILE A 11 31.77 35.00 -19.79
C ILE A 11 33.12 34.45 -20.27
N GLN A 12 34.21 34.88 -19.65
CA GLN A 12 35.55 34.37 -19.94
C GLN A 12 35.86 33.18 -19.01
N LEU A 13 36.11 32.01 -19.59
CA LEU A 13 36.63 30.82 -18.91
C LEU A 13 38.16 30.79 -19.06
N ASN A 14 38.88 31.13 -17.98
CA ASN A 14 40.33 31.00 -17.94
C ASN A 14 40.74 29.53 -17.71
N VAL A 15 41.15 28.85 -18.78
CA VAL A 15 41.77 27.52 -18.72
C VAL A 15 43.26 27.65 -19.03
N SER A 16 44.08 27.76 -17.97
CA SER A 16 45.53 27.76 -18.08
C SER A 16 46.11 26.35 -17.95
N LYS A 17 46.32 25.75 -19.13
CA LYS A 17 47.52 25.00 -19.56
C LYS A 17 48.38 24.27 -18.52
N THR A 18 48.50 22.96 -18.74
CA THR A 18 49.65 22.13 -18.37
C THR A 18 50.94 22.60 -19.08
N PRO A 19 52.11 22.60 -18.39
CA PRO A 19 53.39 22.87 -19.03
C PRO A 19 54.08 21.57 -19.50
N THR A 20 54.56 21.59 -20.75
CA THR A 20 55.45 20.55 -21.31
C THR A 20 56.92 20.85 -21.01
N LYS A 21 57.75 19.80 -20.91
CA LYS A 21 59.19 19.88 -20.61
C LYS A 21 60.02 20.29 -21.83
N THR A 22 61.11 21.02 -21.59
CA THR A 22 62.33 21.01 -22.41
C THR A 22 63.58 21.07 -21.51
N ALA A 23 64.68 20.52 -22.03
CA ALA A 23 66.00 20.32 -21.41
C ALA A 23 66.95 21.50 -21.79
N VAL A 24 68.19 21.71 -21.27
CA VAL A 24 69.04 21.13 -20.20
C VAL A 24 70.19 22.12 -19.90
N GLU A 25 70.80 22.05 -18.69
CA GLU A 25 72.18 22.47 -18.24
C GLU A 25 72.09 23.01 -16.78
N SER A 26 72.39 22.20 -15.74
CA SER A 26 73.69 22.05 -15.03
C SER A 26 74.13 23.31 -14.26
N GLN A 27 74.43 23.32 -12.94
CA GLN A 27 74.58 22.29 -11.87
C GLN A 27 73.59 22.58 -10.69
N ASP A 28 73.64 22.07 -9.44
CA ASP A 28 74.55 21.22 -8.63
C ASP A 28 73.73 20.33 -7.65
N ALA A 29 74.36 19.40 -6.91
CA ALA A 29 73.70 18.41 -6.02
C ALA A 29 72.85 19.04 -4.87
N VAL A 30 71.82 18.40 -4.27
CA VAL A 30 71.83 17.12 -3.50
C VAL A 30 70.41 16.52 -3.32
N GLY A 31 70.30 15.18 -3.42
CA GLY A 31 69.42 14.38 -2.52
C GLY A 31 67.94 14.15 -2.89
N PHE A 32 67.65 13.11 -3.68
CA PHE A 32 66.29 12.55 -3.81
C PHE A 32 65.82 11.81 -2.54
N LYS A 33 64.59 12.07 -2.08
CA LYS A 33 63.77 11.08 -1.35
C LYS A 33 62.49 10.83 -2.13
N LYS A 34 62.24 9.56 -2.46
CA LYS A 34 60.96 9.10 -3.02
C LYS A 34 59.93 9.09 -1.88
N ILE A 35 58.80 9.77 -2.07
CA ILE A 35 57.63 9.66 -1.17
C ILE A 35 56.87 8.39 -1.55
N ASP A 36 56.48 7.60 -0.55
CA ASP A 36 55.88 6.28 -0.78
C ASP A 36 54.40 6.40 -1.19
N LYS A 37 53.96 5.51 -2.08
CA LYS A 37 52.60 5.51 -2.63
C LYS A 37 51.53 5.27 -1.54
N GLN A 38 51.91 4.59 -0.45
CA GLN A 38 51.05 4.40 0.73
C GLN A 38 50.90 5.66 1.58
N GLN A 39 51.90 6.56 1.62
CA GLN A 39 51.77 7.84 2.35
C GLN A 39 50.81 8.80 1.63
N MET A 40 50.80 8.80 0.30
CA MET A 40 49.83 9.56 -0.50
C MET A 40 48.39 9.09 -0.27
N ILE A 41 48.16 7.78 -0.13
CA ILE A 41 46.82 7.23 0.13
C ILE A 41 46.32 7.66 1.51
N ARG A 42 47.15 7.53 2.56
CA ARG A 42 46.79 8.02 3.90
C ARG A 42 46.49 9.52 3.93
N GLN A 43 47.28 10.34 3.24
CA GLN A 43 47.01 11.78 3.14
C GLN A 43 45.69 12.11 2.40
N ILE A 44 45.19 11.22 1.54
CA ILE A 44 43.88 11.37 0.89
C ILE A 44 42.76 10.92 1.82
N GLU A 45 42.98 9.86 2.61
CA GLU A 45 42.05 9.37 3.64
C GLU A 45 41.90 10.40 4.78
N ASP A 46 43.01 10.93 5.31
CA ASP A 46 43.02 11.98 6.35
C ASP A 46 42.23 13.23 5.91
N VAL A 47 42.37 13.65 4.64
CA VAL A 47 41.65 14.81 4.08
C VAL A 47 40.15 14.50 3.85
N ALA A 48 39.79 13.24 3.60
CA ALA A 48 38.40 12.83 3.49
C ALA A 48 37.70 12.83 4.86
N GLU A 49 38.35 12.30 5.91
CA GLU A 49 37.83 12.33 7.28
C GLU A 49 37.69 13.76 7.84
N ASP A 50 38.61 14.66 7.50
CA ASP A 50 38.51 16.09 7.85
C ASP A 50 37.35 16.79 7.13
N LEU A 51 36.97 16.36 5.92
CA LEU A 51 35.79 16.88 5.21
C LEU A 51 34.48 16.33 5.79
N GLU A 52 34.40 15.03 6.07
CA GLU A 52 33.21 14.41 6.66
C GLU A 52 32.94 14.93 8.08
N SER A 53 34.00 15.13 8.88
CA SER A 53 33.87 15.70 10.22
C SER A 53 33.51 17.20 10.23
N GLN A 54 33.86 17.95 9.18
CA GLN A 54 33.33 19.31 8.97
C GLN A 54 31.84 19.28 8.57
N HIS A 55 31.45 18.40 7.65
CA HIS A 55 30.05 18.27 7.22
C HIS A 55 29.12 17.84 8.37
N LEU A 56 29.56 16.94 9.25
CA LEU A 56 28.86 16.55 10.47
C LEU A 56 28.73 17.70 11.50
N ARG A 57 29.70 18.62 11.55
CA ARG A 57 29.61 19.81 12.43
C ARG A 57 28.58 20.82 11.93
N ASP A 58 28.52 21.04 10.62
CA ASP A 58 27.52 21.92 10.00
C ASP A 58 26.10 21.33 10.12
N LEU A 59 25.93 20.01 9.92
CA LEU A 59 24.66 19.31 10.08
C LEU A 59 24.11 19.35 11.52
N MET A 60 24.97 19.45 12.53
CA MET A 60 24.58 19.45 13.95
C MET A 60 24.38 20.84 14.56
N GLY A 61 24.72 21.92 13.84
CA GLY A 61 24.36 23.31 14.20
C GLY A 61 25.00 23.88 15.48
N ILE A 62 26.02 23.23 16.05
CA ILE A 62 26.63 23.63 17.33
C ILE A 62 27.82 24.57 17.09
N SER A 63 27.55 25.87 16.97
CA SER A 63 28.60 26.90 16.95
C SER A 63 28.90 27.44 18.35
N SER A 64 30.20 27.56 18.68
CA SER A 64 30.75 28.26 19.86
C SER A 64 30.37 27.72 21.26
N PHE A 65 31.21 26.83 21.81
CA PHE A 65 31.43 26.81 23.26
C PHE A 65 32.88 26.48 23.67
N GLY A 66 33.46 27.38 24.50
CA GLY A 66 34.67 27.27 25.32
C GLY A 66 35.79 26.27 24.96
N ARG A 67 36.95 26.78 24.54
CA ARG A 67 38.22 26.02 24.51
C ARG A 67 38.62 25.56 25.93
N LYS A 68 38.42 24.29 26.24
CA LYS A 68 39.21 23.54 27.24
C LYS A 68 39.85 22.35 26.53
N ALA A 69 41.15 22.15 26.73
CA ALA A 69 41.91 21.14 26.00
C ALA A 69 41.35 19.73 26.24
N ALA A 70 40.83 19.10 25.19
CA ALA A 70 40.51 17.69 25.22
C ALA A 70 41.82 16.90 25.31
N LYS A 71 41.94 16.02 26.31
CA LYS A 71 43.00 15.01 26.31
C LYS A 71 42.76 14.09 25.12
N VAL A 72 43.73 14.01 24.21
CA VAL A 72 43.75 12.99 23.14
C VAL A 72 43.87 11.63 23.83
N PHE A 73 42.98 10.70 23.49
CA PHE A 73 43.02 9.34 24.00
C PHE A 73 43.81 8.46 23.02
N ASP A 74 44.99 7.98 23.43
CA ASP A 74 45.74 7.01 22.65
C ASP A 74 45.16 5.60 22.86
N ILE A 75 44.49 5.10 21.83
CA ILE A 75 43.83 3.79 21.80
C ILE A 75 44.87 2.66 21.95
N ASN A 76 46.10 2.85 21.46
CA ASN A 76 47.15 1.85 21.58
C ASN A 76 47.64 1.68 23.02
N GLU A 77 47.67 2.75 23.80
CA GLU A 77 48.03 2.70 25.23
C GLU A 77 46.96 1.95 26.05
N GLN A 78 45.69 2.04 25.66
CA GLN A 78 44.60 1.28 26.27
C GLN A 78 44.64 -0.21 25.88
N ILE A 79 44.93 -0.53 24.62
CA ILE A 79 45.10 -1.91 24.15
C ILE A 79 46.32 -2.56 24.84
N ALA A 80 47.42 -1.83 25.02
CA ALA A 80 48.58 -2.31 25.76
C ALA A 80 48.23 -2.64 27.22
N LYS A 81 47.49 -1.75 27.91
CA LYS A 81 47.03 -1.99 29.29
C LYS A 81 46.08 -3.19 29.38
N ALA A 82 45.16 -3.35 28.42
CA ALA A 82 44.26 -4.49 28.35
C ALA A 82 45.02 -5.82 28.18
N ARG A 83 46.06 -5.84 27.33
CA ARG A 83 46.93 -7.01 27.15
C ARG A 83 47.74 -7.36 28.40
N THR A 84 48.21 -6.37 29.17
CA THR A 84 48.90 -6.63 30.45
C THR A 84 47.98 -7.11 31.57
N SER A 85 46.66 -6.97 31.44
CA SER A 85 45.67 -7.39 32.45
C SER A 85 45.04 -8.78 32.20
N ALA A 86 45.38 -9.46 31.10
CA ALA A 86 44.87 -10.79 30.80
C ALA A 86 45.72 -11.89 31.46
N PRO A 87 45.13 -12.89 32.13
CA PRO A 87 45.86 -14.06 32.62
C PRO A 87 46.32 -14.96 31.44
N PRO A 88 47.45 -15.67 31.57
CA PRO A 88 47.98 -16.50 30.50
C PRO A 88 47.14 -17.76 30.28
N VAL A 89 46.82 -18.03 29.02
CA VAL A 89 46.25 -19.32 28.57
C VAL A 89 47.41 -20.23 28.18
N GLN A 90 47.37 -21.49 28.62
CA GLN A 90 48.36 -22.50 28.21
C GLN A 90 47.97 -23.10 26.87
N GLU A 91 48.91 -23.16 25.94
CA GLU A 91 48.75 -23.83 24.66
C GLU A 91 48.94 -25.35 24.85
N GLN A 92 47.98 -26.13 24.36
CA GLN A 92 48.16 -27.55 24.06
C GLN A 92 47.71 -27.78 22.62
N GLU A 93 48.57 -28.40 21.82
CA GLU A 93 48.30 -28.78 20.45
C GLU A 93 47.45 -30.06 20.41
N THR A 94 46.36 -30.05 19.64
CA THR A 94 45.67 -31.27 19.20
C THR A 94 45.24 -31.10 17.75
N ASN A 95 45.79 -31.97 16.89
CA ASN A 95 45.18 -32.29 15.61
C ASN A 95 44.03 -33.30 15.82
N ASP A 96 43.40 -33.63 14.69
CA ASP A 96 42.50 -34.75 14.42
C ASP A 96 41.00 -34.48 14.63
N ASP A 97 40.24 -35.18 13.77
CA ASP A 97 38.86 -34.91 13.41
C ASP A 97 37.82 -35.47 14.41
N ASP A 98 36.56 -35.18 14.07
CA ASP A 98 35.28 -35.76 14.52
C ASP A 98 34.43 -35.01 15.56
N GLU A 99 33.12 -35.05 15.30
CA GLU A 99 32.06 -34.30 15.96
C GLU A 99 31.47 -35.04 17.17
N ASP A 100 31.17 -34.30 18.26
CA ASP A 100 30.30 -34.80 19.34
C ASP A 100 28.82 -34.47 19.04
N ILE A 101 28.06 -35.51 18.70
CA ILE A 101 26.60 -35.46 18.44
C ILE A 101 25.79 -35.64 19.73
N ILE A 102 24.68 -34.90 19.88
CA ILE A 102 23.65 -35.16 20.90
C ILE A 102 22.26 -35.29 20.24
N GLY A 103 21.77 -36.52 20.08
CA GLY A 103 20.39 -36.82 19.65
C GLY A 103 20.25 -38.19 18.96
N PRO A 104 19.23 -39.02 19.27
CA PRO A 104 19.26 -40.45 18.94
C PRO A 104 18.80 -40.79 17.52
N LEU A 105 19.42 -41.84 16.95
CA LEU A 105 19.12 -42.42 15.64
C LEU A 105 18.28 -43.72 15.75
N PRO A 106 17.45 -44.06 14.74
CA PRO A 106 16.74 -45.33 14.63
C PRO A 106 17.65 -46.46 14.09
N PRO A 107 17.28 -47.75 14.28
CA PRO A 107 18.16 -48.86 13.93
C PRO A 107 18.04 -49.30 12.47
N SER A 108 19.19 -49.46 11.81
CA SER A 108 19.39 -50.30 10.63
C SER A 108 20.64 -51.14 10.86
N ALA A 109 20.51 -52.47 10.78
CA ALA A 109 21.63 -53.40 11.00
C ALA A 109 22.07 -53.99 9.65
N ASP A 110 23.39 -53.95 9.42
CA ASP A 110 24.00 -54.39 8.18
C ASP A 110 24.05 -55.91 8.01
N THR A 111 24.28 -56.28 6.75
CA THR A 111 24.59 -57.64 6.31
C THR A 111 26.08 -57.89 6.53
N GLU A 112 26.50 -59.04 7.08
CA GLU A 112 27.55 -59.83 6.44
C GLU A 112 27.65 -61.31 6.91
N THR A 113 27.84 -62.14 5.90
CA THR A 113 28.06 -63.60 5.80
C THR A 113 28.80 -64.37 6.92
N GLN A 114 28.40 -65.63 7.21
CA GLN A 114 29.04 -66.85 6.64
C GLN A 114 28.52 -68.21 7.22
N LYS A 115 28.68 -69.28 6.42
CA LYS A 115 28.70 -70.76 6.73
C LYS A 115 27.40 -71.59 6.84
N GLN A 116 27.14 -72.35 5.75
CA GLN A 116 26.95 -73.82 5.64
C GLN A 116 26.22 -74.59 6.77
N GLN A 117 25.09 -75.27 6.45
CA GLN A 117 25.00 -76.74 6.30
C GLN A 117 23.57 -77.23 5.87
N ASP A 118 23.56 -78.16 4.91
CA ASP A 118 22.67 -79.32 4.66
C ASP A 118 21.11 -79.23 4.65
N GLU A 119 20.54 -79.43 3.43
CA GLU A 119 19.46 -80.36 2.96
C GLU A 119 18.40 -80.98 3.92
N PRO A 120 17.24 -81.53 3.42
CA PRO A 120 16.61 -81.45 2.09
C PRO A 120 15.06 -81.28 2.04
N GLY A 121 14.53 -81.05 0.82
CA GLY A 121 13.18 -81.49 0.39
C GLY A 121 12.04 -80.46 0.54
N THR A 122 11.07 -80.35 -0.39
CA THR A 122 10.71 -81.19 -1.55
C THR A 122 10.01 -80.39 -2.67
N ASN A 123 10.31 -80.74 -3.95
CA ASN A 123 9.43 -80.81 -5.14
C ASN A 123 8.33 -79.72 -5.38
N SER A 124 8.15 -79.12 -6.57
CA SER A 124 8.45 -79.64 -7.92
C SER A 124 8.34 -78.59 -9.06
N LYS A 125 9.26 -78.68 -10.06
CA LYS A 125 9.06 -78.72 -11.56
C LYS A 125 7.88 -77.92 -12.17
N LYS A 126 7.99 -77.13 -13.25
CA LYS A 126 8.83 -77.15 -14.50
C LYS A 126 9.05 -75.70 -14.99
N ASN A 127 10.19 -75.27 -15.55
CA ASN A 127 10.79 -75.59 -16.87
C ASN A 127 9.94 -75.16 -18.09
N THR A 128 10.25 -74.02 -18.72
CA THR A 128 11.21 -73.78 -19.86
C THR A 128 10.65 -74.08 -21.26
N ASN A 129 10.64 -73.06 -22.13
CA ASN A 129 11.20 -73.03 -23.50
C ASN A 129 10.62 -71.78 -24.22
N ASP A 130 11.35 -70.89 -24.89
CA ASP A 130 12.48 -71.00 -25.85
C ASP A 130 11.99 -71.19 -27.31
N LYS A 131 12.01 -70.06 -28.09
CA LYS A 131 12.27 -69.89 -29.54
C LYS A 131 11.59 -68.61 -30.09
N LYS A 132 11.95 -67.98 -31.22
CA LYS A 132 13.20 -67.63 -31.96
C LYS A 132 12.77 -67.23 -33.40
N HIS A 133 13.43 -66.22 -34.00
CA HIS A 133 13.39 -65.81 -35.42
C HIS A 133 12.10 -65.09 -35.91
N GLN A 134 12.18 -63.85 -36.45
CA GLN A 134 12.60 -63.42 -37.81
C GLN A 134 11.58 -63.80 -38.90
N ALA A 135 11.21 -62.94 -39.86
CA ALA A 135 11.59 -61.54 -40.16
C ALA A 135 10.46 -60.81 -40.92
N ASP A 136 10.62 -59.51 -41.09
CA ASP A 136 10.16 -58.60 -42.17
C ASP A 136 8.95 -59.00 -43.05
N ASP A 137 7.94 -58.14 -43.11
CA ASP A 137 7.45 -57.55 -44.38
C ASP A 137 6.68 -56.24 -44.09
N GLU A 138 6.68 -55.34 -45.07
CA GLU A 138 6.01 -54.02 -45.03
C GLU A 138 4.53 -54.16 -45.38
N ASP A 139 3.64 -53.41 -44.70
CA ASP A 139 2.30 -53.10 -45.20
C ASP A 139 1.87 -51.72 -44.67
N ASP A 140 1.62 -50.78 -45.59
CA ASP A 140 0.93 -49.52 -45.30
C ASP A 140 -0.50 -49.83 -44.82
N ASN A 141 -0.91 -49.22 -43.71
CA ASN A 141 -2.33 -48.90 -43.49
C ASN A 141 -2.42 -47.45 -43.00
N ASP A 142 -3.03 -46.61 -43.84
CA ASP A 142 -3.66 -45.38 -43.39
C ASP A 142 -4.81 -45.76 -42.45
N ASP A 143 -4.68 -45.48 -41.15
CA ASP A 143 -5.77 -45.57 -40.16
C ASP A 143 -5.94 -44.19 -39.49
N ASP A 144 -6.80 -43.40 -40.13
CA ASP A 144 -7.72 -42.35 -39.65
C ASP A 144 -7.33 -41.37 -38.49
N ASP A 145 -7.54 -40.08 -38.78
CA ASP A 145 -7.56 -38.95 -37.85
C ASP A 145 -8.68 -39.10 -36.78
N ASP A 146 -8.35 -39.51 -35.55
CA ASP A 146 -9.29 -39.47 -34.39
C ASP A 146 -8.62 -38.99 -33.06
N ASP A 147 -7.53 -38.22 -33.18
CA ASP A 147 -6.72 -37.71 -32.06
C ASP A 147 -7.33 -36.50 -31.30
N SER A 148 -8.49 -35.97 -31.72
CA SER A 148 -9.07 -34.74 -31.11
C SER A 148 -9.63 -34.96 -29.71
N ASP A 149 -10.33 -36.08 -29.51
CA ASP A 149 -11.16 -36.29 -28.32
C ASP A 149 -10.33 -36.72 -27.11
N GLU A 150 -9.18 -37.38 -27.32
CA GLU A 150 -8.23 -37.69 -26.23
C GLU A 150 -7.55 -36.44 -25.66
N ASP A 151 -7.31 -35.40 -26.47
CA ASP A 151 -6.60 -34.20 -26.01
C ASP A 151 -7.53 -33.33 -25.12
N ASP A 152 -8.80 -33.12 -25.50
CA ASP A 152 -9.75 -32.34 -24.70
C ASP A 152 -10.16 -33.04 -23.37
N ASP A 153 -10.31 -34.37 -23.36
CA ASP A 153 -10.54 -35.14 -22.12
C ASP A 153 -9.33 -35.04 -21.15
N ASN A 154 -8.13 -34.89 -21.71
CA ASN A 154 -6.91 -34.57 -20.96
C ASN A 154 -6.86 -33.10 -20.48
N LEU A 155 -7.46 -32.14 -21.19
CA LEU A 155 -7.62 -30.75 -20.72
C LEU A 155 -8.61 -30.66 -19.55
N ILE A 156 -9.76 -31.34 -19.61
CA ILE A 156 -10.76 -31.38 -18.51
C ILE A 156 -10.09 -31.84 -17.20
N ARG A 157 -9.31 -32.92 -17.26
CA ARG A 157 -8.56 -33.47 -16.11
C ARG A 157 -7.51 -32.50 -15.55
N ARG A 158 -7.08 -31.46 -16.27
CA ARG A 158 -6.12 -30.44 -15.77
C ARG A 158 -6.79 -29.39 -14.88
N ILE A 159 -8.08 -29.15 -15.07
CA ILE A 159 -8.84 -28.14 -14.33
C ILE A 159 -8.97 -28.58 -12.86
N PRO A 160 -8.49 -27.78 -11.89
CA PRO A 160 -8.54 -28.17 -10.49
C PRO A 160 -9.92 -27.88 -9.89
N TYR A 161 -10.90 -28.77 -10.10
CA TYR A 161 -12.30 -28.58 -9.66
C TYR A 161 -12.90 -29.64 -8.74
N THR A 162 -12.18 -30.73 -8.43
CA THR A 162 -12.77 -31.88 -7.71
C THR A 162 -13.16 -31.54 -6.27
N HIS A 163 -12.46 -30.60 -5.63
CA HIS A 163 -12.71 -30.16 -4.27
C HIS A 163 -12.76 -28.63 -4.14
N GLU A 164 -13.61 -28.13 -3.25
CA GLU A 164 -13.66 -26.70 -2.90
C GLU A 164 -13.34 -26.43 -1.43
N VAL A 165 -12.74 -25.27 -1.18
CA VAL A 165 -12.50 -24.67 0.14
C VAL A 165 -12.99 -23.23 0.12
N GLN A 166 -13.61 -22.79 1.20
CA GLN A 166 -14.16 -21.43 1.32
C GLN A 166 -13.41 -20.65 2.41
N MET A 167 -12.98 -19.42 2.09
CA MET A 167 -12.35 -18.47 3.00
C MET A 167 -13.25 -17.23 3.11
N GLN A 168 -13.63 -16.84 4.34
CA GLN A 168 -14.53 -15.70 4.57
C GLN A 168 -13.72 -14.40 4.78
N HIS A 169 -13.64 -13.55 3.75
CA HIS A 169 -12.94 -12.27 3.86
C HIS A 169 -13.75 -11.24 4.67
N GLY A 170 -15.02 -11.07 4.33
CA GLY A 170 -15.90 -10.04 4.88
C GLY A 170 -17.35 -10.28 4.48
N SER A 171 -18.15 -9.22 4.42
CA SER A 171 -19.56 -9.30 3.97
C SER A 171 -19.82 -8.61 2.62
N ARG A 172 -18.89 -7.80 2.12
CA ARG A 172 -18.98 -7.16 0.80
C ARG A 172 -17.97 -7.75 -0.20
N ALA A 173 -18.13 -7.35 -1.46
CA ALA A 173 -17.42 -7.88 -2.61
C ALA A 173 -15.89 -7.80 -2.51
N VAL A 174 -15.23 -8.93 -2.78
CA VAL A 174 -13.76 -9.02 -2.88
C VAL A 174 -13.34 -8.65 -4.30
N LEU A 175 -12.82 -7.43 -4.48
CA LEU A 175 -12.47 -6.84 -5.77
C LEU A 175 -11.06 -7.19 -6.26
N ALA A 176 -10.16 -7.54 -5.35
CA ALA A 176 -8.75 -7.77 -5.64
C ALA A 176 -8.24 -9.06 -4.96
N LEU A 177 -7.36 -9.78 -5.64
CA LEU A 177 -6.83 -11.06 -5.19
C LEU A 177 -5.41 -11.26 -5.72
N ALA A 178 -4.47 -11.67 -4.87
CA ALA A 178 -3.08 -11.92 -5.26
C ALA A 178 -2.49 -13.09 -4.47
N GLY A 179 -1.77 -13.98 -5.17
CA GLY A 179 -1.02 -15.09 -4.58
C GLY A 179 0.48 -14.82 -4.59
N ASP A 180 1.15 -15.21 -3.51
CA ASP A 180 2.62 -15.24 -3.41
C ASP A 180 3.17 -16.21 -4.49
N PRO A 181 4.20 -15.87 -5.28
CA PRO A 181 4.78 -16.76 -6.30
C PRO A 181 5.32 -18.10 -5.79
N SER A 182 5.45 -18.29 -4.47
CA SER A 182 5.73 -19.58 -3.82
C SER A 182 4.48 -20.42 -3.52
N GLY A 183 3.29 -19.81 -3.54
CA GLY A 183 2.02 -20.41 -3.14
C GLY A 183 1.82 -20.54 -1.63
N ALA A 184 2.66 -19.91 -0.80
CA ALA A 184 2.56 -19.99 0.67
C ALA A 184 1.52 -19.03 1.27
N ARG A 185 1.35 -17.85 0.66
CA ARG A 185 0.42 -16.81 1.11
C ARG A 185 -0.50 -16.35 -0.01
N LEU A 186 -1.68 -15.87 0.38
CA LEU A 186 -2.67 -15.24 -0.49
C LEU A 186 -3.11 -13.93 0.20
N VAL A 187 -3.50 -12.94 -0.59
CA VAL A 187 -4.00 -11.66 -0.09
C VAL A 187 -5.25 -11.27 -0.87
N SER A 188 -6.25 -10.75 -0.16
CA SER A 188 -7.52 -10.29 -0.72
C SER A 188 -7.81 -8.85 -0.35
N GLY A 189 -8.39 -8.09 -1.28
CA GLY A 189 -8.84 -6.71 -1.09
C GLY A 189 -10.34 -6.59 -1.33
N SER A 190 -11.04 -5.93 -0.41
CA SER A 190 -12.49 -5.72 -0.47
C SER A 190 -12.84 -4.32 -0.94
N ILE A 191 -14.09 -4.16 -1.40
CA ILE A 191 -14.76 -2.86 -1.47
C ILE A 191 -14.91 -2.22 -0.07
N ASP A 192 -14.80 -3.00 1.01
CA ASP A 192 -14.76 -2.56 2.42
C ASP A 192 -13.51 -1.77 2.83
N TYR A 193 -12.58 -1.50 1.89
CA TYR A 193 -11.24 -0.91 2.14
C TYR A 193 -10.27 -1.85 2.89
N ASP A 194 -10.79 -2.94 3.44
CA ASP A 194 -10.04 -4.01 4.10
C ASP A 194 -9.20 -4.84 3.11
N MET A 195 -8.01 -5.17 3.59
CA MET A 195 -7.05 -6.09 3.00
C MET A 195 -6.73 -7.20 4.01
N CYS A 196 -7.07 -8.44 3.68
CA CYS A 196 -6.78 -9.62 4.51
C CYS A 196 -5.63 -10.45 3.95
N PHE A 197 -4.84 -10.98 4.87
CA PHE A 197 -3.69 -11.83 4.61
C PHE A 197 -3.98 -13.25 5.07
N TRP A 198 -3.73 -14.19 4.16
CA TRP A 198 -3.95 -15.62 4.32
C TRP A 198 -2.60 -16.32 4.25
N ASP A 199 -2.30 -17.19 5.20
CA ASP A 199 -1.06 -17.97 5.25
C ASP A 199 -1.42 -19.45 5.35
N PHE A 200 -1.22 -20.21 4.28
CA PHE A 200 -1.64 -21.61 4.23
C PHE A 200 -0.78 -22.52 5.13
N VAL A 201 0.40 -22.06 5.56
CA VAL A 201 1.26 -22.78 6.49
C VAL A 201 0.83 -22.51 7.93
N GLY A 202 0.46 -21.28 8.27
CA GLY A 202 -0.03 -20.89 9.60
C GLY A 202 -1.50 -21.23 9.90
N MET A 203 -2.37 -21.17 8.89
CA MET A 203 -3.82 -21.31 9.02
C MET A 203 -4.26 -22.77 9.21
N ASP A 204 -5.33 -22.98 9.99
CA ASP A 204 -5.98 -24.28 10.21
C ASP A 204 -7.26 -24.42 9.37
N SER A 205 -8.04 -25.47 9.59
CA SER A 205 -9.32 -25.70 8.91
C SER A 205 -10.40 -24.66 9.22
N SER A 206 -10.17 -23.69 10.12
CA SER A 206 -11.08 -22.55 10.31
C SER A 206 -11.02 -21.52 9.18
N MET A 207 -10.01 -21.60 8.31
CA MET A 207 -9.86 -20.77 7.10
C MET A 207 -9.98 -19.25 7.40
N ARG A 208 -9.29 -18.77 8.43
CA ARG A 208 -9.28 -17.36 8.89
C ARG A 208 -8.02 -16.62 8.49
N SER A 209 -8.17 -15.35 8.12
CA SER A 209 -7.03 -14.46 7.90
C SER A 209 -6.24 -14.26 9.19
N PHE A 210 -4.91 -14.21 9.08
CA PHE A 210 -4.05 -13.98 10.24
C PHE A 210 -3.88 -12.47 10.54
N ARG A 211 -4.09 -11.62 9.52
CA ARG A 211 -4.03 -10.16 9.61
C ARG A 211 -5.06 -9.54 8.68
N GLN A 212 -5.72 -8.48 9.16
CA GLN A 212 -6.61 -7.59 8.44
C GLN A 212 -6.06 -6.16 8.64
N LEU A 213 -6.00 -5.37 7.57
CA LEU A 213 -5.52 -3.99 7.62
C LEU A 213 -6.20 -3.12 6.56
N GLN A 214 -6.25 -1.81 6.79
CA GLN A 214 -6.84 -0.82 5.88
C GLN A 214 -5.72 0.11 5.40
N PRO A 215 -5.03 -0.19 4.28
CA PRO A 215 -3.80 0.52 3.92
C PRO A 215 -4.06 1.91 3.35
N CYS A 216 -5.25 2.11 2.77
CA CYS A 216 -5.70 3.34 2.11
C CYS A 216 -6.94 3.96 2.78
N GLU A 217 -7.25 3.51 4.01
CA GLU A 217 -8.37 3.88 4.90
C GLU A 217 -9.77 3.91 4.26
N ASN A 218 -10.05 4.89 3.41
CA ASN A 218 -11.37 5.18 2.85
C ASN A 218 -11.51 4.81 1.36
N HIS A 219 -10.52 4.14 0.76
CA HIS A 219 -10.50 3.84 -0.67
C HIS A 219 -10.62 2.33 -0.95
N PRO A 220 -11.52 1.89 -1.85
CA PRO A 220 -11.67 0.47 -2.19
C PRO A 220 -10.40 -0.07 -2.82
N ILE A 221 -10.03 -1.29 -2.45
CA ILE A 221 -8.86 -1.97 -3.02
C ILE A 221 -9.26 -2.53 -4.38
N ARG A 222 -8.69 -1.98 -5.44
CA ARG A 222 -9.02 -2.25 -6.85
C ARG A 222 -8.16 -3.36 -7.45
N GLY A 223 -6.89 -3.36 -7.09
CA GLY A 223 -5.90 -4.29 -7.61
C GLY A 223 -4.86 -4.61 -6.55
N LEU A 224 -4.38 -5.85 -6.58
CA LEU A 224 -3.34 -6.36 -5.73
C LEU A 224 -2.41 -7.21 -6.59
N GLN A 225 -1.10 -7.10 -6.39
CA GLN A 225 -0.16 -8.04 -6.97
C GLN A 225 1.06 -8.21 -6.07
N TYR A 226 1.49 -9.46 -5.90
CA TYR A 226 2.80 -9.75 -5.34
C TYR A 226 3.91 -9.44 -6.34
N SER A 227 5.03 -8.95 -5.82
CA SER A 227 6.32 -8.96 -6.49
C SER A 227 6.70 -10.39 -6.90
N VAL A 228 7.56 -10.51 -7.91
CA VAL A 228 8.05 -11.80 -8.44
C VAL A 228 8.81 -12.61 -7.39
N THR A 229 9.40 -11.92 -6.41
CA THR A 229 10.09 -12.44 -5.22
C THR A 229 9.15 -12.80 -4.06
N GLY A 230 7.91 -12.30 -4.04
CA GLY A 230 6.94 -12.53 -2.98
C GLY A 230 7.17 -11.74 -1.68
N ASP A 231 8.14 -10.81 -1.66
CA ASP A 231 8.50 -9.98 -0.51
C ASP A 231 7.65 -8.70 -0.41
N MET A 232 7.26 -8.14 -1.54
CA MET A 232 6.44 -6.92 -1.62
C MET A 232 5.07 -7.16 -2.26
N ILE A 233 4.08 -6.37 -1.86
CA ILE A 233 2.71 -6.36 -2.41
C ILE A 233 2.41 -4.94 -2.89
N LEU A 234 2.08 -4.81 -4.18
CA LEU A 234 1.56 -3.56 -4.75
C LEU A 234 0.07 -3.48 -4.45
N VAL A 235 -0.34 -2.39 -3.81
CA VAL A 235 -1.73 -2.09 -3.46
C VAL A 235 -2.23 -0.94 -4.31
N ILE A 236 -3.15 -1.26 -5.22
CA ILE A 236 -3.88 -0.31 -6.04
C ILE A 236 -5.26 -0.12 -5.42
N SER A 237 -5.58 1.12 -5.05
CA SER A 237 -6.87 1.51 -4.48
C SER A 237 -7.49 2.64 -5.29
N GLY A 238 -8.71 3.05 -4.94
CA GLY A 238 -9.31 4.28 -5.49
C GLY A 238 -8.58 5.60 -5.15
N ASN A 239 -7.45 5.58 -4.43
CA ASN A 239 -6.58 6.74 -4.26
C ASN A 239 -5.75 6.99 -5.54
N ALA A 240 -5.21 8.20 -5.71
CA ALA A 240 -4.24 8.52 -6.76
C ALA A 240 -2.81 8.01 -6.47
N GLN A 241 -2.54 7.62 -5.22
CA GLN A 241 -1.23 7.12 -4.78
C GLN A 241 -1.29 5.61 -4.59
N ALA A 242 -0.38 4.88 -5.25
CA ALA A 242 -0.17 3.46 -4.99
C ALA A 242 0.68 3.28 -3.75
N LYS A 243 0.37 2.24 -2.97
CA LYS A 243 1.16 1.84 -1.80
C LYS A 243 1.84 0.50 -2.06
N ILE A 244 3.03 0.34 -1.52
CA ILE A 244 3.74 -0.94 -1.47
C ILE A 244 3.83 -1.37 -0.02
N LEU A 245 3.32 -2.56 0.27
CA LEU A 245 3.44 -3.19 1.58
C LEU A 245 4.49 -4.30 1.54
N ASP A 246 5.10 -4.56 2.68
CA ASP A 246 5.84 -5.79 2.97
C ASP A 246 4.90 -7.00 2.95
N ARG A 247 5.46 -8.22 2.89
CA ARG A 247 4.75 -9.50 2.94
C ARG A 247 3.88 -9.68 4.19
N ASP A 248 4.19 -8.95 5.26
CA ASP A 248 3.44 -8.90 6.52
C ASP A 248 2.46 -7.72 6.62
N GLY A 249 2.40 -6.82 5.62
CA GLY A 249 1.46 -5.69 5.59
C GLY A 249 1.98 -4.36 6.14
N PHE A 250 3.29 -4.21 6.36
CA PHE A 250 3.89 -2.93 6.75
C PHE A 250 4.16 -2.05 5.52
N GLU A 251 3.82 -0.77 5.57
CA GLU A 251 4.03 0.16 4.46
C GLU A 251 5.54 0.44 4.23
N LYS A 252 6.00 0.21 3.00
CA LYS A 252 7.40 0.44 2.57
C LYS A 252 7.54 1.67 1.69
N LEU A 253 6.58 1.88 0.77
CA LEU A 253 6.55 2.99 -0.16
C LEU A 253 5.13 3.50 -0.32
N GLU A 254 5.01 4.82 -0.33
CA GLU A 254 3.83 5.54 -0.83
C GLU A 254 4.29 6.39 -2.03
N CYS A 255 3.66 6.18 -3.18
CA CYS A 255 3.93 6.98 -4.38
C CYS A 255 3.56 8.46 -4.14
N CYS A 256 4.28 9.39 -4.78
CA CYS A 256 3.91 10.80 -4.68
C CYS A 256 2.59 11.08 -5.41
N LYS A 257 1.78 12.00 -4.87
CA LYS A 257 0.59 12.52 -5.56
C LYS A 257 1.01 13.53 -6.63
N GLY A 258 0.31 13.52 -7.78
CA GLY A 258 0.44 14.54 -8.80
C GLY A 258 -0.21 15.87 -8.41
N ASP A 259 0.33 16.98 -8.93
CA ASP A 259 -0.36 18.26 -8.89
C ASP A 259 -1.55 18.25 -9.86
N GLN A 260 -2.75 18.39 -9.31
CA GLN A 260 -4.02 18.35 -10.05
C GLN A 260 -4.27 19.57 -10.94
N TYR A 261 -3.54 20.67 -10.75
CA TYR A 261 -3.72 21.90 -11.52
C TYR A 261 -2.85 21.98 -12.78
N ILE A 262 -1.90 21.05 -12.93
CA ILE A 262 -1.04 20.97 -14.12
C ILE A 262 -1.75 20.18 -15.23
N SER A 263 -1.94 20.81 -16.38
CA SER A 263 -2.57 20.20 -17.56
C SER A 263 -1.68 19.19 -18.29
N ASP A 264 -0.35 19.40 -18.29
CA ASP A 264 0.61 18.50 -18.92
C ASP A 264 1.10 17.41 -17.96
N MET A 265 0.56 16.20 -18.12
CA MET A 265 0.86 15.06 -17.25
C MET A 265 2.31 14.55 -17.30
N THR A 266 3.18 15.01 -18.21
CA THR A 266 4.63 14.72 -18.08
C THR A 266 5.29 15.50 -16.94
N ARG A 267 4.71 16.65 -16.55
CA ARG A 267 5.26 17.55 -15.53
C ARG A 267 4.74 17.22 -14.12
N THR A 268 3.66 16.46 -14.01
CA THR A 268 3.16 15.97 -12.71
C THR A 268 4.02 14.82 -12.23
N LYS A 269 4.46 14.85 -10.96
CA LYS A 269 5.38 13.83 -10.38
C LYS A 269 4.73 12.45 -10.19
N GLY A 270 3.41 12.43 -10.02
CA GLY A 270 2.61 11.21 -9.86
C GLY A 270 1.20 11.40 -10.40
N HIS A 271 0.33 10.41 -10.18
CA HIS A 271 -1.03 10.44 -10.70
C HIS A 271 -1.90 11.52 -10.04
N VAL A 272 -2.82 12.06 -10.83
CA VAL A 272 -3.73 13.14 -10.43
C VAL A 272 -5.12 12.62 -10.05
N ALA A 273 -5.55 11.50 -10.63
CA ALA A 273 -6.85 10.88 -10.40
C ALA A 273 -6.68 9.46 -9.85
N GLN A 274 -7.79 8.82 -9.47
CA GLN A 274 -7.81 7.47 -8.93
C GLN A 274 -7.08 6.45 -9.83
N LEU A 275 -6.38 5.53 -9.20
CA LEU A 275 -5.80 4.38 -9.87
C LEU A 275 -6.88 3.37 -10.25
N THR A 276 -6.66 2.67 -11.36
CA THR A 276 -7.56 1.64 -11.89
C THR A 276 -6.94 0.26 -11.82
N SER A 277 -5.68 0.17 -12.26
CA SER A 277 -4.91 -1.07 -12.37
C SER A 277 -3.43 -0.78 -12.12
N GLY A 278 -2.62 -1.82 -12.02
CA GLY A 278 -1.18 -1.73 -11.86
C GLY A 278 -0.57 -3.12 -11.77
N CYS A 279 0.69 -3.24 -12.16
CA CYS A 279 1.40 -4.51 -12.16
C CYS A 279 2.90 -4.35 -11.87
N TRP A 280 3.50 -5.35 -11.24
CA TRP A 280 4.95 -5.47 -11.11
C TRP A 280 5.59 -5.81 -12.46
N HIS A 281 6.80 -5.29 -12.65
CA HIS A 281 7.65 -5.72 -13.74
C HIS A 281 8.12 -7.18 -13.51
N PRO A 282 8.08 -8.07 -14.52
CA PRO A 282 8.27 -9.52 -14.32
C PRO A 282 9.72 -9.94 -13.98
N PHE A 283 10.73 -9.10 -14.25
CA PHE A 283 12.12 -9.34 -13.83
C PHE A 283 12.61 -8.38 -12.73
N ASN A 284 12.46 -7.06 -12.93
CA ASN A 284 12.92 -6.03 -12.00
C ASN A 284 12.01 -5.91 -10.76
N ARG A 285 12.43 -6.50 -9.63
CA ARG A 285 11.68 -6.49 -8.34
C ARG A 285 11.26 -5.10 -7.84
N GLU A 286 11.95 -4.03 -8.25
CA GLU A 286 11.74 -2.66 -7.75
C GLU A 286 10.97 -1.77 -8.74
N GLN A 287 10.56 -2.31 -9.89
CA GLN A 287 9.81 -1.56 -10.91
C GLN A 287 8.38 -2.07 -11.01
N PHE A 288 7.45 -1.12 -11.13
CA PHE A 288 6.03 -1.42 -11.30
C PHE A 288 5.36 -0.34 -12.14
N LEU A 289 4.29 -0.74 -12.82
CA LEU A 289 3.42 0.07 -13.64
C LEU A 289 2.14 0.38 -12.85
N THR A 290 1.63 1.60 -12.96
CA THR A 290 0.29 1.97 -12.48
C THR A 290 -0.51 2.63 -13.59
N ALA A 291 -1.81 2.37 -13.64
CA ALA A 291 -2.78 3.01 -14.53
C ALA A 291 -3.76 3.85 -13.71
N ALA A 292 -4.23 4.97 -14.29
CA ALA A 292 -5.19 5.84 -13.64
C ALA A 292 -6.22 6.44 -14.61
N LEU A 293 -7.31 6.96 -14.04
CA LEU A 293 -8.29 7.77 -14.76
C LEU A 293 -7.76 9.15 -15.20
N ASP A 294 -6.51 9.50 -14.87
CA ASP A 294 -5.86 10.71 -15.41
C ASP A 294 -5.34 10.53 -16.85
N GLY A 295 -5.58 9.38 -17.46
CA GLY A 295 -5.18 9.03 -18.83
C GLY A 295 -3.67 8.89 -19.01
N THR A 296 -2.99 8.41 -17.96
CA THR A 296 -1.59 8.00 -18.01
C THR A 296 -1.39 6.60 -17.44
N LEU A 297 -0.35 5.94 -17.93
CA LEU A 297 0.34 4.89 -17.19
C LEU A 297 1.66 5.47 -16.69
N ARG A 298 2.11 5.08 -15.51
CA ARG A 298 3.40 5.51 -14.94
C ARG A 298 4.21 4.29 -14.55
N ILE A 299 5.46 4.26 -15.00
CA ILE A 299 6.46 3.30 -14.54
C ILE A 299 7.20 3.97 -13.39
N TRP A 300 7.27 3.27 -12.26
CA TRP A 300 7.94 3.70 -11.03
C TRP A 300 9.19 2.84 -10.80
N GLN A 301 10.16 3.39 -10.07
CA GLN A 301 11.34 2.62 -9.64
C GLN A 301 11.71 2.92 -8.19
N GLY A 302 11.92 1.86 -7.43
CA GLY A 302 12.61 1.89 -6.15
C GLY A 302 11.75 2.24 -4.95
N LEU A 303 12.27 1.90 -3.78
CA LEU A 303 11.66 2.19 -2.47
C LEU A 303 12.04 3.57 -1.91
N ARG A 304 13.04 4.24 -2.50
CA ARG A 304 13.78 5.34 -1.86
C ARG A 304 13.61 6.69 -2.55
N ALA A 305 13.55 6.71 -3.88
CA ALA A 305 13.10 7.87 -4.63
C ALA A 305 11.59 7.72 -4.88
N LYS A 306 10.77 8.66 -4.39
CA LYS A 306 9.31 8.68 -4.67
C LYS A 306 9.03 9.19 -6.10
N GLU A 307 9.83 8.76 -7.06
CA GLU A 307 9.91 9.32 -8.41
C GLU A 307 9.47 8.29 -9.45
N GLN A 308 8.67 8.75 -10.41
CA GLN A 308 8.39 8.00 -11.62
C GLN A 308 9.60 8.00 -12.55
N LEU A 309 9.82 6.90 -13.26
CA LEU A 309 10.74 6.86 -14.39
C LEU A 309 10.14 7.52 -15.63
N GLN A 310 8.94 7.07 -16.00
CA GLN A 310 8.38 7.30 -17.33
C GLN A 310 6.86 7.47 -17.26
N VAL A 311 6.33 8.39 -18.06
CA VAL A 311 4.90 8.68 -18.20
C VAL A 311 4.45 8.31 -19.61
N ILE A 312 3.55 7.33 -19.71
CA ILE A 312 2.92 6.88 -20.95
C ILE A 312 1.55 7.55 -21.03
N LYS A 313 1.21 8.17 -22.17
CA LYS A 313 -0.06 8.88 -22.36
C LYS A 313 -0.99 8.10 -23.29
N THR A 314 -2.14 7.65 -22.78
CA THR A 314 -3.19 7.01 -23.58
C THR A 314 -3.96 8.03 -24.42
N ARG A 315 -4.08 7.80 -25.72
CA ARG A 315 -4.66 8.76 -26.69
C ARG A 315 -5.82 8.15 -27.45
N ALA A 316 -6.97 8.82 -27.48
CA ALA A 316 -8.09 8.48 -28.35
C ALA A 316 -7.78 8.76 -29.83
N GLN A 317 -8.67 8.34 -30.74
CA GLN A 317 -8.50 8.50 -32.20
C GLN A 317 -8.32 9.97 -32.64
N GLY A 318 -8.97 10.91 -31.95
CA GLY A 318 -8.82 12.36 -32.17
C GLY A 318 -7.63 13.01 -31.44
N GLY A 319 -6.68 12.25 -30.90
CA GLY A 319 -5.53 12.77 -30.13
C GLY A 319 -5.87 13.30 -28.72
N LEU A 320 -7.16 13.39 -28.37
CA LEU A 320 -7.63 13.61 -27.00
C LEU A 320 -7.11 12.51 -26.06
N ARG A 321 -7.08 12.80 -24.77
CA ARG A 321 -6.73 11.84 -23.73
C ARG A 321 -7.88 10.84 -23.51
N THR A 322 -7.55 9.57 -23.32
CA THR A 322 -8.51 8.52 -22.91
C THR A 322 -8.05 7.88 -21.60
N ASN A 323 -8.97 7.42 -20.78
CA ASN A 323 -8.67 6.85 -19.46
C ASN A 323 -8.23 5.39 -19.61
N ALA A 324 -7.23 4.96 -18.84
CA ALA A 324 -6.80 3.56 -18.81
C ALA A 324 -7.55 2.81 -17.71
N SER A 325 -8.26 1.72 -18.07
CA SER A 325 -9.03 0.88 -17.13
C SER A 325 -8.22 -0.32 -16.64
N ALA A 326 -7.43 -0.93 -17.51
CA ALA A 326 -6.55 -2.07 -17.20
C ALA A 326 -5.15 -1.85 -17.80
N CYS A 327 -4.10 -2.36 -17.14
CA CYS A 327 -2.75 -2.39 -17.70
C CYS A 327 -1.99 -3.66 -17.30
N ASN A 328 -1.10 -4.14 -18.17
CA ASN A 328 -0.26 -5.29 -17.87
C ASN A 328 1.08 -5.24 -18.63
N PHE A 329 2.13 -5.85 -18.07
CA PHE A 329 3.34 -6.22 -18.80
C PHE A 329 3.14 -7.58 -19.48
N ASN A 330 3.78 -7.80 -20.64
CA ASN A 330 4.02 -9.16 -21.08
C ASN A 330 5.09 -9.84 -20.22
N ARG A 331 5.19 -11.17 -20.28
CA ARG A 331 6.14 -11.93 -19.44
C ARG A 331 7.60 -11.55 -19.70
N ASP A 332 7.94 -11.16 -20.94
CA ASP A 332 9.28 -10.73 -21.33
C ASP A 332 9.60 -9.26 -21.00
N ALA A 333 8.66 -8.51 -20.40
CA ALA A 333 8.74 -7.05 -20.20
C ALA A 333 9.04 -6.20 -21.46
N THR A 334 8.96 -6.77 -22.67
CA THR A 334 9.18 -6.06 -23.94
C THR A 334 7.97 -5.23 -24.38
N LEU A 335 6.78 -5.54 -23.88
CA LEU A 335 5.52 -4.85 -24.20
C LEU A 335 4.74 -4.50 -22.93
N ILE A 336 4.19 -3.28 -22.93
CA ILE A 336 3.13 -2.85 -22.01
C ILE A 336 1.83 -2.77 -22.81
N ALA A 337 0.74 -3.30 -22.27
CA ALA A 337 -0.61 -3.11 -22.80
C ALA A 337 -1.46 -2.26 -21.85
N ALA A 338 -2.35 -1.44 -22.42
CA ALA A 338 -3.42 -0.77 -21.71
C ALA A 338 -4.76 -0.93 -22.42
N GLY A 339 -5.79 -1.23 -21.63
CA GLY A 339 -7.18 -1.15 -22.03
C GLY A 339 -7.70 0.23 -21.71
N CYS A 340 -8.32 0.88 -22.69
CA CYS A 340 -8.82 2.23 -22.56
C CYS A 340 -10.36 2.26 -22.58
N VAL A 341 -10.96 3.20 -21.84
CA VAL A 341 -12.42 3.36 -21.72
C VAL A 341 -13.09 3.76 -23.06
N ASP A 342 -12.32 4.20 -24.05
CA ASP A 342 -12.81 4.41 -25.42
C ASP A 342 -13.00 3.11 -26.22
N GLY A 343 -12.79 1.93 -25.60
CA GLY A 343 -12.88 0.62 -26.25
C GLY A 343 -11.59 0.23 -27.00
N SER A 344 -10.51 1.00 -26.85
CA SER A 344 -9.24 0.74 -27.54
C SER A 344 -8.23 -0.03 -26.69
N ILE A 345 -7.51 -0.95 -27.33
CA ILE A 345 -6.30 -1.56 -26.76
C ILE A 345 -5.09 -0.86 -27.37
N GLN A 346 -4.19 -0.39 -26.51
CA GLN A 346 -2.98 0.34 -26.87
C GLN A 346 -1.78 -0.39 -26.27
N THR A 347 -0.72 -0.60 -27.05
CA THR A 347 0.52 -1.23 -26.57
C THR A 347 1.75 -0.39 -26.89
N TRP A 348 2.79 -0.53 -26.08
CA TRP A 348 4.09 0.14 -26.26
C TRP A 348 5.24 -0.83 -26.04
N ASP A 349 6.20 -0.80 -26.96
CA ASP A 349 7.50 -1.49 -26.84
C ASP A 349 8.39 -0.75 -25.83
N THR A 350 8.77 -1.42 -24.76
CA THR A 350 9.56 -0.84 -23.65
C THR A 350 11.00 -0.47 -24.06
N ARG A 351 11.48 -1.01 -25.19
CA ARG A 351 12.78 -0.69 -25.78
C ARG A 351 12.75 0.60 -26.62
N LYS A 352 11.56 1.17 -26.84
CA LYS A 352 11.33 2.39 -27.62
C LYS A 352 10.84 3.51 -26.71
N MET A 353 10.89 4.74 -27.21
CA MET A 353 10.28 5.88 -26.52
C MET A 353 8.75 5.78 -26.62
N PHE A 354 8.06 5.91 -25.49
CA PHE A 354 6.60 5.75 -25.30
C PHE A 354 5.71 6.83 -25.97
N VAL A 355 6.22 7.53 -26.99
CA VAL A 355 5.48 8.55 -27.74
C VAL A 355 4.45 7.92 -28.67
N ASN A 356 4.83 6.84 -29.37
CA ASN A 356 3.98 6.15 -30.34
C ASN A 356 3.59 4.76 -29.80
N THR A 357 2.33 4.38 -29.99
CA THR A 357 1.86 3.02 -29.77
C THR A 357 2.50 2.06 -30.79
N THR A 358 2.87 0.86 -30.35
CA THR A 358 3.43 -0.20 -31.21
C THR A 358 2.30 -0.98 -31.91
N HIS A 359 1.27 -1.37 -31.15
CA HIS A 359 0.00 -1.81 -31.72
C HIS A 359 -1.15 -0.99 -31.11
N CYS A 360 -2.19 -0.71 -31.90
CA CYS A 360 -3.35 0.05 -31.45
C CYS A 360 -4.61 -0.39 -32.20
N VAL A 361 -5.52 -1.06 -31.49
CA VAL A 361 -6.83 -1.47 -32.01
C VAL A 361 -7.87 -0.53 -31.42
N ARG A 362 -8.53 0.27 -32.26
CA ARG A 362 -9.45 1.33 -31.81
C ARG A 362 -10.83 0.82 -31.43
N ALA A 363 -11.33 -0.18 -32.15
CA ALA A 363 -12.62 -0.82 -31.93
C ALA A 363 -12.43 -2.25 -31.39
N ALA A 364 -11.61 -2.39 -30.34
CA ALA A 364 -11.36 -3.70 -29.73
C ALA A 364 -12.59 -4.17 -28.95
N HIS A 365 -13.17 -3.25 -28.17
CA HIS A 365 -14.40 -3.43 -27.41
C HIS A 365 -15.39 -2.29 -27.72
N GLN A 366 -16.63 -2.40 -27.26
CA GLN A 366 -17.63 -1.36 -27.45
C GLN A 366 -17.17 -0.03 -26.82
N LYS A 367 -17.32 1.07 -27.56
CA LYS A 367 -16.90 2.40 -27.10
C LYS A 367 -17.70 2.83 -25.86
N GLY A 368 -16.99 3.13 -24.77
CA GLY A 368 -17.58 3.48 -23.47
C GLY A 368 -17.70 2.30 -22.51
N SER A 369 -17.50 1.07 -22.98
CA SER A 369 -17.38 -0.11 -22.14
C SER A 369 -15.93 -0.25 -21.67
N GLU A 370 -15.75 -0.38 -20.36
CA GLU A 370 -14.43 -0.49 -19.76
C GLU A 370 -13.83 -1.87 -20.03
N ILE A 371 -12.52 -1.92 -20.31
CA ILE A 371 -11.77 -3.17 -20.41
C ILE A 371 -11.31 -3.51 -18.99
N THR A 372 -11.93 -4.51 -18.38
CA THR A 372 -11.80 -4.87 -16.96
C THR A 372 -10.53 -5.67 -16.67
N SER A 373 -10.05 -6.43 -17.67
CA SER A 373 -8.77 -7.13 -17.59
C SER A 373 -8.08 -7.24 -18.94
N ILE A 374 -6.75 -7.25 -18.87
CA ILE A 374 -5.84 -7.57 -19.96
C ILE A 374 -4.76 -8.51 -19.40
N VAL A 375 -4.63 -9.69 -19.99
CA VAL A 375 -3.61 -10.67 -19.59
C VAL A 375 -2.88 -11.15 -20.83
N PHE A 376 -1.55 -11.21 -20.74
CA PHE A 376 -0.69 -11.87 -21.72
C PHE A 376 -0.57 -13.36 -21.38
N SER A 377 -0.57 -14.20 -22.41
CA SER A 377 -0.24 -15.62 -22.27
C SER A 377 1.17 -15.80 -21.70
N TYR A 378 1.43 -16.91 -21.02
CA TYR A 378 2.74 -17.25 -20.45
C TYR A 378 3.84 -17.36 -21.51
N MET A 379 3.51 -17.88 -22.69
CA MET A 379 4.35 -17.96 -23.88
C MET A 379 4.50 -16.62 -24.62
N GLY A 380 3.78 -15.58 -24.21
CA GLY A 380 3.92 -14.22 -24.73
C GLY A 380 3.45 -14.00 -26.18
N GLN A 381 2.72 -14.95 -26.78
CA GLN A 381 2.24 -14.86 -28.17
C GLN A 381 0.82 -14.27 -28.26
N GLN A 382 -0.02 -14.56 -27.27
CA GLN A 382 -1.43 -14.16 -27.24
C GLN A 382 -1.73 -13.14 -26.13
N LEU A 383 -2.78 -12.37 -26.33
CA LEU A 383 -3.35 -11.43 -25.36
C LEU A 383 -4.85 -11.72 -25.21
N ALA A 384 -5.34 -11.93 -23.99
CA ALA A 384 -6.76 -12.00 -23.69
C ALA A 384 -7.23 -10.66 -23.11
N THR A 385 -8.39 -10.18 -23.55
CA THR A 385 -9.05 -8.98 -23.02
C THR A 385 -10.49 -9.28 -22.61
N ARG A 386 -10.89 -8.81 -21.43
CA ARG A 386 -12.26 -8.89 -20.91
C ARG A 386 -12.83 -7.49 -20.74
N SER A 387 -14.11 -7.30 -21.08
CA SER A 387 -14.78 -6.01 -20.95
C SER A 387 -16.19 -6.14 -20.36
N ASN A 388 -16.72 -4.99 -19.93
CA ASN A 388 -18.12 -4.80 -19.55
C ASN A 388 -19.07 -4.72 -20.76
N ASP A 389 -18.59 -4.88 -22.01
CA ASP A 389 -19.44 -5.15 -23.19
C ASP A 389 -19.89 -6.62 -23.29
N GLU A 390 -19.75 -7.38 -22.20
CA GLU A 390 -20.11 -8.80 -22.07
C GLU A 390 -19.34 -9.74 -23.03
N THR A 391 -18.22 -9.27 -23.59
CA THR A 391 -17.33 -10.08 -24.42
C THR A 391 -15.95 -10.31 -23.78
N MET A 392 -15.41 -11.49 -24.07
CA MET A 392 -13.99 -11.78 -23.94
C MET A 392 -13.40 -11.99 -25.33
N LYS A 393 -12.20 -11.44 -25.59
CA LYS A 393 -11.55 -11.53 -26.89
C LYS A 393 -10.11 -12.01 -26.75
N LEU A 394 -9.72 -12.90 -27.66
CA LEU A 394 -8.35 -13.36 -27.79
C LEU A 394 -7.69 -12.68 -28.99
N TRP A 395 -6.43 -12.28 -28.84
CA TRP A 395 -5.67 -11.57 -29.87
C TRP A 395 -4.31 -12.23 -30.06
N ASP A 396 -3.90 -12.42 -31.31
CA ASP A 396 -2.51 -12.74 -31.66
C ASP A 396 -1.70 -11.44 -31.75
N LEU A 397 -0.55 -11.39 -31.06
CA LEU A 397 0.35 -10.23 -31.12
C LEU A 397 1.06 -10.11 -32.47
N ARG A 398 1.19 -11.20 -33.24
CA ARG A 398 1.76 -11.17 -34.60
C ARG A 398 0.79 -10.53 -35.60
N ASN A 399 -0.51 -10.79 -35.47
CA ASN A 399 -1.57 -10.16 -36.28
C ASN A 399 -2.58 -9.35 -35.44
N PHE A 400 -2.10 -8.38 -34.67
CA PHE A 400 -2.88 -7.56 -33.74
C PHE A 400 -3.83 -6.52 -34.40
N ARG A 401 -4.51 -6.88 -35.51
CA ARG A 401 -5.50 -6.04 -36.21
C ARG A 401 -6.94 -6.46 -35.94
N GLN A 402 -7.16 -7.76 -35.74
CA GLN A 402 -8.47 -8.37 -35.50
C GLN A 402 -8.32 -9.39 -34.35
N PRO A 403 -9.39 -9.64 -33.57
CA PRO A 403 -9.37 -10.72 -32.59
C PRO A 403 -9.32 -12.07 -33.31
N LEU A 404 -8.64 -13.05 -32.73
CA LEU A 404 -8.71 -14.46 -33.16
C LEU A 404 -10.12 -15.01 -32.94
N HIS A 405 -10.66 -14.78 -31.74
CA HIS A 405 -11.98 -15.23 -31.34
C HIS A 405 -12.65 -14.21 -30.40
N THR A 406 -13.99 -14.22 -30.35
CA THR A 406 -14.81 -13.39 -29.46
C THR A 406 -15.88 -14.26 -28.80
N TRP A 407 -15.73 -14.53 -27.50
CA TRP A 407 -16.78 -15.13 -26.68
C TRP A 407 -17.75 -14.06 -26.21
N SER A 408 -19.05 -14.31 -26.33
CA SER A 408 -20.15 -13.41 -25.96
C SER A 408 -21.02 -14.00 -24.84
N ASN A 409 -22.05 -13.26 -24.40
CA ASN A 409 -22.97 -13.64 -23.32
C ASN A 409 -22.31 -13.79 -21.94
N LEU A 410 -21.18 -13.10 -21.71
CA LEU A 410 -20.43 -13.18 -20.47
C LEU A 410 -20.70 -11.94 -19.60
N PHE A 411 -21.85 -11.93 -18.91
CA PHE A 411 -22.29 -10.78 -18.11
C PHE A 411 -21.24 -10.33 -17.08
N SER A 412 -20.94 -9.03 -17.03
CA SER A 412 -20.00 -8.43 -16.07
C SER A 412 -20.62 -7.19 -15.45
N ARG A 413 -20.77 -7.22 -14.12
CA ARG A 413 -21.24 -6.07 -13.32
C ARG A 413 -20.08 -5.21 -12.81
N TYR A 414 -18.93 -5.83 -12.56
CA TYR A 414 -17.77 -5.17 -11.97
C TYR A 414 -16.73 -4.83 -13.03
N ASP A 415 -16.27 -3.59 -13.00
CA ASP A 415 -15.09 -3.06 -13.68
C ASP A 415 -13.74 -3.65 -13.20
N THR A 416 -13.78 -4.80 -12.52
CA THR A 416 -12.64 -5.59 -12.01
C THR A 416 -12.74 -7.06 -12.38
N THR A 417 -13.77 -7.49 -13.13
CA THR A 417 -13.93 -8.89 -13.58
C THR A 417 -12.70 -9.36 -14.36
N ASP A 418 -12.13 -10.51 -13.99
CA ASP A 418 -10.87 -11.00 -14.57
C ASP A 418 -11.00 -12.07 -15.65
N CYS A 419 -9.91 -12.22 -16.41
CA CYS A 419 -9.61 -13.38 -17.22
C CYS A 419 -8.20 -13.87 -16.87
N CYS A 420 -7.95 -15.18 -16.94
CA CYS A 420 -6.66 -15.76 -16.56
C CYS A 420 -6.30 -16.89 -17.53
N PHE A 421 -5.08 -16.90 -18.05
CA PHE A 421 -4.54 -18.08 -18.73
C PHE A 421 -4.20 -19.15 -17.69
N SER A 422 -4.44 -20.39 -18.05
CA SER A 422 -3.81 -21.57 -17.44
C SER A 422 -2.27 -21.49 -17.52
N PRO A 423 -1.54 -22.17 -16.63
CA PRO A 423 -0.07 -22.14 -16.62
C PRO A 423 0.61 -22.68 -17.89
N ASP A 424 -0.12 -23.47 -18.69
CA ASP A 424 0.31 -24.06 -19.96
C ASP A 424 -0.27 -23.35 -21.20
N ASP A 425 -0.94 -22.21 -21.02
CA ASP A 425 -1.64 -21.42 -22.05
C ASP A 425 -2.75 -22.14 -22.85
N ARG A 426 -3.05 -23.42 -22.60
CA ARG A 426 -4.07 -24.18 -23.35
C ARG A 426 -5.51 -23.76 -23.00
N LEU A 427 -5.75 -23.32 -21.77
CA LEU A 427 -7.06 -22.89 -21.27
C LEU A 427 -7.09 -21.41 -20.88
N LEU A 428 -8.23 -20.77 -21.12
CA LEU A 428 -8.62 -19.44 -20.63
C LEU A 428 -9.77 -19.56 -19.63
N VAL A 429 -9.59 -18.94 -18.46
CA VAL A 429 -10.57 -18.94 -17.38
C VAL A 429 -11.19 -17.56 -17.23
N THR A 430 -12.50 -17.47 -17.17
CA THR A 430 -13.19 -16.19 -16.93
C THR A 430 -14.46 -16.34 -16.09
N GLY A 431 -14.72 -15.34 -15.24
CA GLY A 431 -15.90 -15.30 -14.39
C GLY A 431 -17.11 -14.68 -15.08
N GLU A 432 -18.29 -15.09 -14.63
CA GLU A 432 -19.55 -14.38 -14.86
C GLU A 432 -19.96 -13.62 -13.59
N SER A 433 -20.45 -12.40 -13.76
CA SER A 433 -21.28 -11.80 -12.73
C SER A 433 -22.66 -12.45 -12.76
N LEU A 434 -23.30 -12.68 -11.61
CA LEU A 434 -24.69 -13.16 -11.55
C LEU A 434 -25.66 -12.20 -12.29
N PRO A 435 -26.31 -12.59 -13.40
CA PRO A 435 -27.43 -11.85 -13.97
C PRO A 435 -28.72 -12.11 -13.17
N LYS A 436 -29.73 -11.24 -13.30
CA LYS A 436 -30.95 -11.29 -12.47
C LYS A 436 -31.79 -12.57 -12.62
N GLU A 437 -31.60 -13.30 -13.72
CA GLU A 437 -32.40 -14.47 -14.11
C GLU A 437 -31.78 -15.80 -13.65
N GLN A 438 -30.46 -15.82 -13.41
CA GLN A 438 -29.74 -17.00 -12.94
C GLN A 438 -29.68 -17.04 -11.40
N LYS A 439 -29.55 -18.24 -10.84
CA LYS A 439 -29.40 -18.44 -9.37
C LYS A 439 -27.95 -18.46 -8.91
N GLU A 440 -27.04 -18.85 -9.79
CA GLU A 440 -25.62 -19.07 -9.51
C GLU A 440 -24.78 -18.44 -10.62
N ALA A 441 -23.64 -17.86 -10.22
CA ALA A 441 -22.66 -17.29 -11.12
C ALA A 441 -21.65 -18.35 -11.52
N ASN A 442 -21.32 -18.36 -12.81
CA ASN A 442 -20.52 -19.40 -13.42
C ASN A 442 -19.07 -18.95 -13.61
N LEU A 443 -18.21 -19.95 -13.72
CA LEU A 443 -16.83 -19.82 -14.11
C LEU A 443 -16.65 -20.68 -15.36
N TYR A 444 -16.19 -20.05 -16.44
CA TYR A 444 -16.04 -20.66 -17.75
C TYR A 444 -14.58 -20.96 -18.06
N PHE A 445 -14.34 -22.11 -18.67
CA PHE A 445 -13.05 -22.56 -19.18
C PHE A 445 -13.16 -22.74 -20.69
N TYR A 446 -12.39 -21.97 -21.45
CA TYR A 446 -12.33 -22.04 -22.91
C TYR A 446 -10.99 -22.60 -23.36
N ASN A 447 -10.97 -23.46 -24.38
CA ASN A 447 -9.74 -23.88 -25.04
C ASN A 447 -9.19 -22.71 -25.89
N THR A 448 -7.86 -22.48 -25.91
CA THR A 448 -7.23 -21.41 -26.70
C THR A 448 -6.96 -21.79 -28.16
N GLN A 449 -7.13 -23.05 -28.51
CA GLN A 449 -6.90 -23.59 -29.86
C GLN A 449 -8.21 -23.86 -30.60
N SER A 450 -9.14 -24.62 -30.02
CA SER A 450 -10.48 -24.87 -30.60
C SER A 450 -11.48 -23.74 -30.34
N PHE A 451 -11.22 -22.89 -29.34
CA PHE A 451 -12.11 -21.83 -28.84
C PHE A 451 -13.40 -22.30 -28.15
N GLU A 452 -13.59 -23.61 -28.00
CA GLU A 452 -14.81 -24.18 -27.42
C GLU A 452 -14.86 -24.08 -25.88
N GLU A 453 -16.06 -24.21 -25.31
CA GLU A 453 -16.30 -24.25 -23.86
C GLU A 453 -16.02 -25.65 -23.32
N VAL A 454 -14.87 -25.82 -22.68
CA VAL A 454 -14.42 -27.12 -22.13
C VAL A 454 -15.17 -27.45 -20.84
N GLN A 455 -15.37 -26.47 -19.96
CA GLN A 455 -15.98 -26.69 -18.65
C GLN A 455 -16.70 -25.43 -18.15
N ARG A 456 -17.85 -25.65 -17.51
CA ARG A 456 -18.57 -24.65 -16.72
C ARG A 456 -18.66 -25.10 -15.26
N ILE A 457 -18.29 -24.23 -14.33
CA ILE A 457 -18.37 -24.49 -12.89
C ILE A 457 -19.28 -23.45 -12.24
N PRO A 458 -20.40 -23.84 -11.59
CA PRO A 458 -21.17 -22.93 -10.74
C PRO A 458 -20.39 -22.66 -9.45
N VAL A 459 -20.01 -21.40 -9.19
CA VAL A 459 -19.15 -21.05 -8.05
C VAL A 459 -19.96 -20.59 -6.84
N ALA A 460 -20.88 -19.64 -7.01
CA ALA A 460 -21.62 -19.05 -5.91
C ALA A 460 -22.92 -18.40 -6.37
N SER A 461 -23.88 -18.24 -5.46
CA SER A 461 -25.09 -17.41 -5.63
C SER A 461 -24.83 -15.90 -5.61
N SER A 462 -23.63 -15.47 -6.02
CA SER A 462 -23.21 -14.07 -6.10
C SER A 462 -22.17 -13.88 -7.20
N HIS A 463 -21.98 -12.65 -7.68
CA HIS A 463 -21.06 -12.34 -8.78
C HIS A 463 -19.64 -12.90 -8.57
N VAL A 464 -19.06 -13.54 -9.59
CA VAL A 464 -17.62 -13.81 -9.65
C VAL A 464 -16.90 -12.54 -10.12
N ILE A 465 -15.77 -12.20 -9.48
CA ILE A 465 -15.04 -10.95 -9.75
C ILE A 465 -13.60 -11.28 -10.16
N LYS A 466 -12.71 -11.65 -9.23
CA LYS A 466 -11.33 -12.02 -9.56
C LYS A 466 -11.15 -13.52 -9.65
N THR A 467 -10.38 -13.95 -10.65
CA THR A 467 -9.91 -15.33 -10.84
C THR A 467 -8.39 -15.34 -10.85
N LEU A 468 -7.78 -16.28 -10.14
CA LEU A 468 -6.33 -16.43 -10.03
C LEU A 468 -5.95 -17.90 -10.07
N TRP A 469 -5.42 -18.38 -11.21
CA TRP A 469 -4.83 -19.70 -11.30
C TRP A 469 -3.37 -19.62 -10.85
N HIS A 470 -3.03 -20.28 -9.74
CA HIS A 470 -1.65 -20.27 -9.25
C HIS A 470 -0.79 -21.37 -9.91
N PRO A 471 0.28 -21.01 -10.65
CA PRO A 471 0.96 -21.95 -11.55
C PRO A 471 1.68 -23.10 -10.85
N LYS A 472 2.24 -22.89 -9.63
CA LYS A 472 2.97 -23.95 -8.91
C LYS A 472 2.11 -24.80 -7.97
N LEU A 473 0.88 -24.37 -7.66
CA LEU A 473 -0.01 -25.11 -6.76
C LEU A 473 -1.01 -25.99 -7.54
N ASN A 474 -1.21 -25.66 -8.82
CA ASN A 474 -2.40 -26.01 -9.60
C ASN A 474 -3.70 -25.80 -8.79
N GLN A 475 -3.89 -24.58 -8.27
CA GLN A 475 -5.09 -24.19 -7.50
C GLN A 475 -5.69 -22.94 -8.12
N LEU A 476 -7.01 -22.88 -8.17
CA LEU A 476 -7.75 -21.75 -8.70
C LEU A 476 -8.48 -21.03 -7.57
N PHE A 477 -8.09 -19.78 -7.32
CA PHE A 477 -8.76 -18.92 -6.35
C PHE A 477 -9.75 -18.00 -7.07
N VAL A 478 -10.99 -17.95 -6.57
CA VAL A 478 -12.11 -17.22 -7.16
C VAL A 478 -12.74 -16.32 -6.10
N SER A 479 -12.81 -15.02 -6.36
CA SER A 479 -13.37 -14.03 -5.44
C SER A 479 -14.84 -13.75 -5.77
N CYS A 480 -15.68 -13.69 -4.73
CA CYS A 480 -17.12 -13.55 -4.86
C CYS A 480 -17.64 -12.21 -4.32
N GLY A 481 -18.79 -11.77 -4.85
CA GLY A 481 -19.47 -10.53 -4.46
C GLY A 481 -20.03 -10.51 -3.03
N ASN A 482 -20.15 -11.67 -2.38
CA ASN A 482 -20.63 -11.84 -1.00
C ASN A 482 -19.52 -11.86 0.07
N GLY A 483 -18.27 -11.56 -0.29
CA GLY A 483 -17.14 -11.58 0.65
C GLY A 483 -16.49 -12.94 0.86
N ILE A 484 -16.89 -13.97 0.11
CA ILE A 484 -16.26 -15.30 0.10
C ILE A 484 -15.17 -15.36 -0.97
N ILE A 485 -14.10 -16.08 -0.67
CA ILE A 485 -13.10 -16.52 -1.66
C ILE A 485 -13.17 -18.04 -1.70
N LYS A 486 -13.52 -18.60 -2.86
CA LYS A 486 -13.45 -20.05 -3.09
C LYS A 486 -12.07 -20.41 -3.62
N CYS A 487 -11.48 -21.47 -3.09
CA CYS A 487 -10.33 -22.15 -3.68
C CYS A 487 -10.81 -23.49 -4.24
N LEU A 488 -10.70 -23.65 -5.55
CA LEU A 488 -10.91 -24.91 -6.24
C LEU A 488 -9.54 -25.59 -6.39
N TYR A 489 -9.47 -26.85 -5.99
CA TYR A 489 -8.26 -27.67 -6.03
C TYR A 489 -8.62 -29.11 -6.40
N ASP A 490 -7.64 -29.84 -6.90
CA ASP A 490 -7.72 -31.28 -7.08
C ASP A 490 -6.88 -32.01 -6.01
N GLU A 491 -7.37 -33.15 -5.52
CA GLU A 491 -6.65 -33.90 -4.51
C GLU A 491 -5.37 -34.54 -5.07
N GLN A 492 -5.36 -34.99 -6.33
CA GLN A 492 -4.18 -35.68 -6.89
C GLN A 492 -3.17 -34.69 -7.47
N ARG A 493 -3.64 -33.72 -8.26
CA ARG A 493 -2.78 -32.78 -9.01
C ARG A 493 -2.41 -31.51 -8.24
N SER A 494 -3.21 -31.06 -7.27
CA SER A 494 -2.89 -29.83 -6.53
C SER A 494 -1.97 -30.08 -5.34
N ILE A 495 -0.96 -29.20 -5.21
CA ILE A 495 0.13 -29.32 -4.24
C ILE A 495 0.06 -28.15 -3.26
N ARG A 496 0.30 -28.40 -1.96
CA ARG A 496 0.39 -27.38 -0.88
C ARG A 496 -0.85 -26.44 -0.86
N GLY A 497 -0.69 -25.15 -0.57
CA GLY A 497 -1.78 -24.16 -0.59
C GLY A 497 -2.95 -24.54 0.32
N ALA A 498 -4.18 -24.32 -0.15
CA ALA A 498 -5.40 -24.57 0.63
C ALA A 498 -5.53 -26.01 1.15
N LYS A 499 -5.01 -27.00 0.41
CA LYS A 499 -4.98 -28.42 0.81
C LYS A 499 -4.28 -28.65 2.17
N LEU A 500 -3.27 -27.84 2.51
CA LEU A 500 -2.60 -27.91 3.82
C LEU A 500 -3.51 -27.50 4.98
N CYS A 501 -4.48 -26.62 4.74
CA CYS A 501 -5.38 -26.13 5.78
C CYS A 501 -6.53 -27.12 6.05
N VAL A 502 -6.99 -27.86 5.04
CA VAL A 502 -8.06 -28.86 5.16
C VAL A 502 -7.68 -30.00 6.11
N VAL A 503 -6.45 -30.51 5.99
CA VAL A 503 -5.96 -31.63 6.81
C VAL A 503 -5.69 -31.23 8.28
N LYS A 504 -5.54 -29.94 8.57
CA LYS A 504 -5.22 -29.47 9.93
C LYS A 504 -6.43 -29.47 10.84
N THR A 505 -6.24 -30.00 12.05
CA THR A 505 -7.23 -29.92 13.13
C THR A 505 -7.50 -28.46 13.52
N HIS A 506 -8.79 -28.10 13.62
CA HIS A 506 -9.22 -26.78 14.08
C HIS A 506 -8.68 -26.51 15.50
N ARG A 507 -7.79 -25.52 15.64
CA ARG A 507 -7.22 -25.15 16.93
C ARG A 507 -8.18 -24.19 17.65
N LYS A 508 -8.89 -24.69 18.66
CA LYS A 508 -9.62 -23.81 19.59
C LYS A 508 -8.62 -22.80 20.19
N ARG A 509 -8.84 -21.51 19.94
CA ARG A 509 -8.07 -20.43 20.55
C ARG A 509 -8.12 -20.62 22.06
N GLN A 510 -6.97 -20.92 22.68
CA GLN A 510 -6.85 -20.84 24.12
C GLN A 510 -7.22 -19.41 24.53
N GLN A 511 -8.26 -19.27 25.33
CA GLN A 511 -8.45 -18.04 26.07
C GLN A 511 -7.22 -17.89 26.96
N MET A 512 -6.60 -16.71 26.92
CA MET A 512 -5.46 -16.42 27.77
C MET A 512 -5.95 -16.31 29.20
N GLU A 513 -6.06 -17.45 29.89
CA GLU A 513 -6.17 -17.47 31.33
C GLU A 513 -4.96 -16.72 31.88
N MET A 514 -5.20 -15.57 32.50
CA MET A 514 -4.17 -14.89 33.25
C MET A 514 -3.79 -15.78 34.43
N VAL A 515 -2.76 -16.60 34.24
CA VAL A 515 -2.07 -17.28 35.34
C VAL A 515 -1.62 -16.18 36.29
N GLY A 516 -2.32 -16.06 37.42
CA GLY A 516 -2.03 -15.04 38.41
C GLY A 516 -0.65 -15.31 38.98
N VAL A 517 0.33 -14.47 38.65
CA VAL A 517 1.69 -14.58 39.19
C VAL A 517 1.58 -14.61 40.71
N SER A 518 2.04 -15.71 41.32
CA SER A 518 1.97 -15.89 42.76
C SER A 518 2.84 -14.83 43.45
N GLN A 519 2.19 -13.97 44.24
CA GLN A 519 2.87 -12.85 44.87
C GLN A 519 3.77 -13.35 46.01
N ILE A 520 5.08 -13.22 45.85
CA ILE A 520 6.06 -13.52 46.91
C ILE A 520 6.00 -12.39 47.95
N ILE A 521 5.54 -12.72 49.16
CA ILE A 521 5.36 -11.74 50.25
C ILE A 521 6.65 -11.62 51.05
N THR A 522 7.38 -10.52 50.87
CA THR A 522 8.56 -10.16 51.68
C THR A 522 8.15 -9.30 52.88
N PRO A 523 8.19 -9.83 54.13
CA PRO A 523 7.56 -9.15 55.29
C PRO A 523 8.19 -7.79 55.63
N HIS A 524 9.51 -7.64 55.44
CA HIS A 524 10.27 -6.44 55.82
C HIS A 524 10.66 -5.53 54.64
N ALA A 525 10.16 -5.75 53.43
CA ALA A 525 10.45 -4.86 52.31
C ALA A 525 9.90 -3.44 52.57
N LEU A 526 10.72 -2.43 52.26
CA LEU A 526 10.32 -1.02 52.27
C LEU A 526 9.13 -0.78 51.32
N PRO A 527 8.26 0.23 51.56
CA PRO A 527 7.08 0.48 50.72
C PRO A 527 7.36 0.62 49.22
N LEU A 528 8.55 1.09 48.83
CA LEU A 528 9.00 1.22 47.44
C LEU A 528 9.28 -0.13 46.75
N PHE A 529 9.70 -1.15 47.52
CA PHE A 529 10.07 -2.48 47.02
C PHE A 529 8.98 -3.55 47.29
N ARG A 530 7.90 -3.20 47.98
CA ARG A 530 6.72 -4.06 48.11
C ARG A 530 6.00 -4.12 46.77
N GLN A 531 5.97 -5.30 46.15
CA GLN A 531 5.15 -5.54 44.96
C GLN A 531 3.69 -5.12 45.23
N GLU A 532 3.09 -4.31 44.34
CA GLU A 532 1.68 -3.94 44.50
C GLU A 532 0.81 -5.20 44.45
N LYS A 533 -0.06 -5.38 45.46
CA LYS A 533 -1.05 -6.48 45.45
C LYS A 533 -1.85 -6.43 44.15
N THR A 534 -2.00 -7.57 43.49
CA THR A 534 -2.79 -7.69 42.26
C THR A 534 -4.24 -7.28 42.51
N ARG A 535 -4.62 -6.10 42.01
CA ARG A 535 -5.99 -5.56 42.13
C ARG A 535 -6.80 -5.95 40.91
N SER A 536 -8.09 -6.22 41.10
CA SER A 536 -9.03 -6.36 39.99
C SER A 536 -9.00 -5.13 39.08
N SER A 537 -9.23 -5.33 37.77
CA SER A 537 -9.16 -4.27 36.75
C SER A 537 -9.95 -3.01 37.16
N ARG A 538 -11.16 -3.19 37.71
CA ARG A 538 -11.99 -2.12 38.27
C ARG A 538 -11.27 -1.28 39.33
N LYS A 539 -10.66 -1.89 40.34
CA LYS A 539 -9.90 -1.18 41.40
C LYS A 539 -8.60 -0.55 40.88
N LYS A 540 -8.01 -1.08 39.80
CA LYS A 540 -6.85 -0.47 39.13
C LYS A 540 -7.25 0.79 38.36
N MET A 541 -8.36 0.74 37.60
CA MET A 541 -8.92 1.92 36.93
C MET A 541 -9.39 2.99 37.92
N GLU A 542 -10.04 2.60 39.01
CA GLU A 542 -10.48 3.51 40.08
C GLU A 542 -9.29 4.24 40.74
N LYS A 543 -8.20 3.52 41.08
CA LYS A 543 -6.95 4.14 41.56
C LYS A 543 -6.34 5.08 40.51
N ALA A 544 -6.31 4.67 39.24
CA ALA A 544 -5.78 5.51 38.15
C ALA A 544 -6.63 6.76 37.86
N ARG A 545 -7.94 6.71 38.14
CA ARG A 545 -8.86 7.85 38.04
C ARG A 545 -8.70 8.86 39.17
N MET A 546 -8.23 8.41 40.34
CA MET A 546 -7.91 9.27 41.50
C MET A 546 -6.52 9.90 41.42
N ASP A 547 -5.60 9.33 40.63
CA ASP A 547 -4.27 9.87 40.34
C ASP A 547 -4.40 11.07 39.37
N PRO A 548 -4.09 12.31 39.79
CA PRO A 548 -4.33 13.50 38.96
C PRO A 548 -3.49 13.52 37.69
N VAL A 549 -2.28 12.94 37.72
CA VAL A 549 -1.35 12.90 36.58
C VAL A 549 -1.83 11.86 35.57
N LYS A 550 -2.20 10.65 36.02
CA LYS A 550 -2.70 9.60 35.09
C LYS A 550 -4.08 9.89 34.53
N SER A 551 -4.96 10.49 35.32
CA SER A 551 -6.31 10.88 34.87
C SER A 551 -6.31 12.12 33.97
N LYS A 552 -5.17 12.82 33.82
CA LYS A 552 -5.05 14.12 33.16
C LYS A 552 -6.14 15.09 33.62
N ARG A 553 -6.44 15.09 34.92
CA ARG A 553 -7.48 15.93 35.50
C ARG A 553 -7.08 17.40 35.30
N PRO A 554 -7.98 18.27 34.79
CA PRO A 554 -7.70 19.71 34.71
C PRO A 554 -7.39 20.27 36.10
N ASP A 555 -6.37 21.12 36.18
CA ASP A 555 -5.99 21.79 37.42
C ASP A 555 -7.17 22.61 37.97
N LEU A 556 -7.37 22.53 39.29
CA LEU A 556 -8.40 23.29 39.96
C LEU A 556 -8.10 24.80 39.89
N PRO A 557 -9.12 25.68 39.86
CA PRO A 557 -8.89 27.12 39.83
C PRO A 557 -8.12 27.58 41.07
N ILE A 558 -6.93 28.14 40.84
CA ILE A 558 -6.06 28.70 41.87
C ILE A 558 -6.61 30.08 42.29
N THR A 559 -6.61 30.34 43.60
CA THR A 559 -7.23 31.55 44.19
C THR A 559 -6.35 32.80 44.18
N SER A 560 -5.07 32.69 43.81
CA SER A 560 -4.10 33.79 43.72
C SER A 560 -3.52 33.91 42.32
N GLY A 561 -3.39 35.14 41.82
CA GLY A 561 -3.11 35.40 40.39
C GLY A 561 -1.64 35.63 40.07
N GLN A 562 -1.02 34.68 39.37
CA GLN A 562 0.15 34.91 38.52
C GLN A 562 0.14 33.88 37.37
N GLY A 563 0.67 34.22 36.19
CA GLY A 563 0.67 33.33 35.03
C GLY A 563 -0.54 33.46 34.09
N GLY A 564 -1.03 34.69 33.86
CA GLY A 564 -2.04 34.96 32.83
C GLY A 564 -3.51 34.79 33.24
N ARG A 565 -3.80 34.78 34.56
CA ARG A 565 -5.18 34.82 35.09
C ARG A 565 -5.29 35.91 36.16
N VAL A 566 -6.37 36.68 36.11
CA VAL A 566 -6.59 37.87 36.96
C VAL A 566 -7.27 37.45 38.26
N ALA A 567 -6.68 37.82 39.40
CA ALA A 567 -7.33 37.69 40.71
C ALA A 567 -8.19 38.93 41.02
N SER A 568 -9.38 38.71 41.60
CA SER A 568 -10.43 39.74 41.71
C SER A 568 -10.09 40.92 42.65
N SER A 569 -9.18 40.74 43.61
CA SER A 569 -8.64 41.85 44.40
C SER A 569 -7.35 41.47 45.11
N GLY A 570 -6.35 42.33 45.05
CA GLY A 570 -5.07 42.20 45.75
C GLY A 570 -4.46 43.58 45.97
N GLY A 571 -3.76 43.77 47.10
CA GLY A 571 -3.27 45.06 47.60
C GLY A 571 -2.11 45.70 46.81
N THR A 572 -2.12 45.58 45.49
CA THR A 572 -1.14 46.18 44.57
C THR A 572 -1.50 47.63 44.23
N LEU A 573 -0.53 48.39 43.72
CA LEU A 573 -0.72 49.77 43.23
C LEU A 573 -1.88 49.87 42.21
N SER A 574 -2.08 48.84 41.38
CA SER A 574 -3.22 48.74 40.47
C SER A 574 -4.59 48.75 41.18
N SER A 575 -4.72 48.17 42.37
CA SER A 575 -5.96 48.27 43.16
C SER A 575 -6.17 49.69 43.73
N TYR A 576 -5.09 50.38 44.11
CA TYR A 576 -5.15 51.78 44.54
C TYR A 576 -5.56 52.72 43.38
N VAL A 577 -5.00 52.51 42.18
CA VAL A 577 -5.38 53.24 40.96
C VAL A 577 -6.84 52.98 40.59
N ILE A 578 -7.31 51.72 40.61
CA ILE A 578 -8.74 51.42 40.37
C ILE A 578 -9.64 52.07 41.43
N ARG A 579 -9.22 52.11 42.70
CA ARG A 579 -10.02 52.77 43.75
C ARG A 579 -10.06 54.28 43.62
N ASN A 580 -8.98 54.93 43.17
CA ASN A 580 -8.92 56.39 43.10
C ASN A 580 -9.38 56.97 41.75
N LEU A 581 -9.07 56.32 40.62
CA LEU A 581 -9.51 56.74 39.28
C LEU A 581 -10.82 56.07 38.83
N GLY A 582 -11.15 54.89 39.38
CA GLY A 582 -12.38 54.16 39.03
C GLY A 582 -13.62 54.56 39.85
N LEU A 583 -13.44 55.17 41.03
CA LEU A 583 -14.56 55.77 41.79
C LEU A 583 -14.77 57.26 41.47
N SER A 584 -13.83 57.94 40.81
CA SER A 584 -14.15 59.18 40.10
C SER A 584 -14.95 58.84 38.84
N LYS A 585 -16.25 58.55 39.01
CA LYS A 585 -17.18 58.38 37.90
C LYS A 585 -17.04 59.58 36.97
N ARG A 586 -16.62 59.35 35.73
CA ARG A 586 -16.83 60.31 34.66
C ARG A 586 -18.34 60.37 34.45
N VAL A 587 -18.92 61.54 34.68
CA VAL A 587 -20.38 61.74 34.69
C VAL A 587 -21.00 61.47 33.30
N ASP A 588 -20.16 61.38 32.27
CA ASP A 588 -20.52 61.20 30.87
C ASP A 588 -20.61 59.73 30.44
N ASP A 589 -20.06 58.76 31.19
CA ASP A 589 -20.01 57.34 30.77
C ASP A 589 -21.33 56.57 31.04
N ASP A 590 -22.24 57.10 31.87
CA ASP A 590 -23.52 56.47 32.27
C ASP A 590 -24.78 57.18 31.72
N GLN A 591 -24.64 58.23 30.89
CA GLN A 591 -25.81 58.97 30.37
C GLN A 591 -26.29 58.44 29.02
N ASP A 592 -27.56 58.02 28.97
CA ASP A 592 -28.24 57.67 27.72
C ASP A 592 -28.25 58.89 26.77
N PRO A 593 -27.95 58.74 25.47
CA PRO A 593 -27.79 59.86 24.54
C PRO A 593 -29.06 60.71 24.42
N ARG A 594 -30.23 60.12 24.68
CA ARG A 594 -31.52 60.83 24.72
C ARG A 594 -31.62 61.79 25.90
N GLU A 595 -31.19 61.39 27.10
CA GLU A 595 -31.25 62.24 28.29
C GLU A 595 -30.22 63.37 28.19
N ALA A 596 -29.02 63.05 27.70
CA ALA A 596 -27.98 64.05 27.42
C ALA A 596 -28.48 65.14 26.47
N ILE A 597 -29.16 64.79 25.36
CA ILE A 597 -29.73 65.77 24.43
C ILE A 597 -30.91 66.55 25.05
N LEU A 598 -31.82 65.87 25.77
CA LEU A 598 -32.98 66.53 26.40
C LEU A 598 -32.58 67.55 27.47
N LYS A 599 -31.48 67.32 28.19
CA LYS A 599 -30.93 68.25 29.18
C LYS A 599 -30.63 69.63 28.59
N TYR A 600 -30.11 69.70 27.36
CA TYR A 600 -29.77 70.94 26.68
C TYR A 600 -30.92 71.51 25.81
N ALA A 601 -32.02 70.76 25.64
CA ALA A 601 -33.13 71.16 24.76
C ALA A 601 -33.88 72.43 25.23
N LYS A 602 -33.96 72.66 26.55
CA LYS A 602 -34.56 73.90 27.10
C LYS A 602 -33.67 75.12 26.85
N ASP A 603 -32.38 75.00 27.17
CA ASP A 603 -31.40 76.08 27.02
C ASP A 603 -31.22 76.48 25.54
N ALA A 604 -31.24 75.50 24.63
CA ALA A 604 -31.24 75.74 23.19
C ALA A 604 -32.51 76.44 22.65
N ALA A 605 -33.65 76.32 23.35
CA ALA A 605 -34.89 77.01 23.00
C ALA A 605 -34.95 78.44 23.56
N GLU A 606 -34.41 78.66 24.76
CA GLU A 606 -34.33 79.97 25.41
C GLU A 606 -33.24 80.85 24.79
N ASN A 607 -32.06 80.29 24.47
CA ASN A 607 -30.88 81.00 23.97
C ASN A 607 -30.42 80.53 22.56
N PRO A 608 -31.23 80.75 21.49
CA PRO A 608 -30.90 80.31 20.14
C PRO A 608 -29.78 81.14 19.49
N TYR A 609 -28.51 80.79 19.70
CA TYR A 609 -27.37 81.59 19.21
C TYR A 609 -26.84 81.19 17.81
N TRP A 610 -26.68 79.90 17.50
CA TRP A 610 -25.93 79.46 16.30
C TRP A 610 -26.76 79.28 15.02
N ILE A 611 -27.86 78.50 15.05
CA ILE A 611 -28.55 78.03 13.82
C ILE A 611 -30.06 78.35 13.83
N ALA A 612 -30.70 78.25 15.00
CA ALA A 612 -32.15 78.41 15.14
C ALA A 612 -32.72 79.78 14.68
N PRO A 613 -32.04 80.94 14.80
CA PRO A 613 -32.58 82.20 14.30
C PRO A 613 -32.82 82.22 12.79
N ALA A 614 -31.93 81.60 12.02
CA ALA A 614 -32.04 81.53 10.55
C ALA A 614 -33.18 80.59 10.10
N TYR A 615 -33.36 79.46 10.79
CA TYR A 615 -34.42 78.50 10.48
C TYR A 615 -35.81 78.91 10.98
N LYS A 616 -35.92 79.85 11.93
CA LYS A 616 -37.21 80.28 12.49
C LYS A 616 -38.20 80.84 11.45
N GLN A 617 -37.72 81.30 10.30
CA GLN A 617 -38.54 81.80 9.18
C GLN A 617 -39.00 80.69 8.22
N THR A 618 -38.25 79.59 8.11
CA THR A 618 -38.47 78.51 7.12
C THR A 618 -38.90 77.18 7.74
N GLN A 619 -38.92 77.08 9.07
CA GLN A 619 -39.34 75.89 9.80
C GLN A 619 -40.87 75.68 9.67
N PRO A 620 -41.33 74.56 9.09
CA PRO A 620 -42.76 74.28 9.01
C PRO A 620 -43.33 74.02 10.40
N GLN A 621 -44.53 74.56 10.68
CA GLN A 621 -45.23 74.26 11.93
C GLN A 621 -45.70 72.81 11.92
N ALA A 622 -45.26 72.04 12.91
CA ALA A 622 -45.66 70.64 13.06
C ALA A 622 -47.13 70.57 13.54
N ILE A 623 -48.04 70.32 12.61
CA ILE A 623 -49.43 69.95 12.93
C ILE A 623 -49.41 68.51 13.44
N PHE A 624 -49.38 68.35 14.76
CA PHE A 624 -49.61 67.05 15.39
C PHE A 624 -51.09 66.69 15.26
N SER A 625 -51.38 65.45 14.85
CA SER A 625 -52.75 64.94 14.81
C SER A 625 -53.39 65.02 16.19
N GLU A 626 -54.59 65.58 16.29
CA GLU A 626 -55.37 65.52 17.52
C GLU A 626 -55.57 64.07 17.96
N LYS A 627 -55.58 63.84 19.28
CA LYS A 627 -55.53 62.51 19.87
C LYS A 627 -56.74 61.69 19.43
N LEU A 628 -56.50 60.58 18.74
CA LEU A 628 -57.49 59.52 18.58
C LEU A 628 -58.00 59.07 19.96
N PRO A 629 -59.31 58.81 20.13
CA PRO A 629 -59.89 58.45 21.43
C PRO A 629 -59.33 57.12 21.94
N PRO A 630 -59.27 56.93 23.27
CA PRO A 630 -58.57 55.81 23.88
C PRO A 630 -59.31 54.49 23.64
N THR A 631 -58.68 53.57 22.91
CA THR A 631 -59.06 52.16 22.90
C THR A 631 -58.08 51.38 23.76
N ASP A 632 -58.48 51.13 25.01
CA ASP A 632 -57.74 50.32 25.96
C ASP A 632 -57.62 48.87 25.49
N ALA A 633 -56.42 48.46 25.06
CA ALA A 633 -56.04 47.06 24.90
C ALA A 633 -54.50 46.88 24.93
N ALA A 634 -53.89 46.98 26.10
CA ALA A 634 -52.53 46.48 26.29
C ALA A 634 -52.54 44.94 26.13
N PRO A 635 -51.70 44.34 25.25
CA PRO A 635 -51.74 42.90 25.01
C PRO A 635 -51.24 42.12 26.24
N ALA A 636 -52.13 41.31 26.82
CA ALA A 636 -51.85 40.55 28.04
C ALA A 636 -50.79 39.46 27.83
N ALA A 637 -49.91 39.28 28.82
CA ALA A 637 -48.83 38.31 28.78
C ALA A 637 -49.33 36.86 28.88
N LYS A 638 -48.73 35.96 28.09
CA LYS A 638 -49.03 34.51 28.12
C LYS A 638 -48.77 33.89 29.49
N LYS A 639 -49.80 33.26 30.08
CA LYS A 639 -49.70 32.18 31.08
C LYS A 639 -50.72 31.06 30.78
N PRO A 640 -50.52 29.83 31.30
CA PRO A 640 -50.72 28.66 30.43
C PRO A 640 -51.78 27.63 30.85
N LYS A 641 -52.24 26.89 29.82
CA LYS A 641 -52.68 25.46 29.78
C LYS A 641 -53.97 24.98 30.48
N THR A 642 -54.61 24.07 29.73
CA THR A 642 -55.53 22.97 30.10
C THR A 642 -56.91 23.32 30.64
N ASP A 643 -57.86 23.42 29.72
CA ASP A 643 -58.97 22.47 29.52
C ASP A 643 -59.29 21.51 30.70
N ALA A 644 -60.52 21.60 31.22
CA ALA A 644 -61.52 20.52 31.16
C ALA A 644 -62.84 20.97 31.81
N ASP A 645 -63.94 20.98 31.04
CA ASP A 645 -65.22 20.39 31.46
C ASP A 645 -66.15 20.28 30.24
N GLU A 646 -66.95 19.22 30.21
CA GLU A 646 -67.72 18.77 29.04
C GLU A 646 -69.10 19.44 28.96
N THR A 647 -69.52 19.86 27.76
CA THR A 647 -70.83 19.54 27.13
C THR A 647 -70.86 20.01 25.68
#